data_AF-M2TRA3-F1
#
_entry.id   AF-M2TRA3-F1
#
_cell.length_a   1.000
_cell.length_b   1.000
_cell.length_c   1.000
_cell.angle_alpha   90.00
_cell.angle_beta   90.00
_cell.angle_gamma   90.00
#
_symmetry.space_group_name_H-M   'P 1'
#
loop_
_entity.id
_entity.type
_entity.pdbx_description
1 polymer ?
#
loop_
_entity_poly.entity_id
_entity_poly.type
_entity_poly.pdbx_seq_one_letter_code
_entity_poly.pdbx_strand_id
1 'polypeptide(L)'
;MIGSVVRSSRYAFQQVSPIPRLSWARSSHVRRLATAAAGGNGSDLPLAGIKVLDMTRVLAGPYCTQILGDLGADVIKIEHPTRGDDTRAWGPPYAKYTDEQEGPGESAYYLGVNRNKRSMGLSFQHPAGVDILHRLVKECDVLVENYLPGSLAKYAMDYDTVSKINPDIVYASITGYGQTGPYRNRAGYDVMVEAEMGLMHITGTRDGPPVKVGVAVTDLTTGLYTSNSIIAALFRRFRSPGSGGQHIDVALSDCQVATLANIASSCLISGQRDSGRWGTSHPSIVPYKAFKTADGDILLGGGNDKLYGTLCSRLGKPEWITDEKFKTNALRVQHRDELEELIEAETRKKSTQELLEIFEGSGMPYAAINDVQDTLNHEHVLARNMVKEVEHPACGPIKLVNTPVKWSQSTPGIRLPPPLLGQHTNEILNDTLGMSKEDVEALRSEGVVAYSLFNVFLRLRPSNATSARFLTVEESNQGHPTHITIQPPTNTNDKRKRAVERFAFTQVFEEDAQQMHLFKGTGIVQMIEGVMGAPGHHGRDGLFATLGCSGSGKSHTILGTKTQRGLVQMTLDTVYQACDGQLVQSFYGAPAFSSLAAADVSDSQMYTATAYLDTVYGDNQSERFPSRAQTPMQDCSIFSTGSNWKSNKIPRPSLLPQTPSVDDIHLPEDPTVEYAIIMSMYEVYNDRIFDLLSGSASKNKSHSVKRRALLFKNTEQSPDRKVVAGLTKIICGSYEEAMMILETGLMERKVTGTGSNAVSSRSHGFFNIEIKKRNAENKGPWSSSNLTIVDLAGSERARNAKTAGETLAEAGKINESLMYLGQCMQMQSDNAGGSKNIVPFRQCKLTELLFSNSYPSSSRTAQQHRSPQKSIMVVTADPKSDYNATSQILRYSALAREVTVPRIPSTTETILASLPQKRPGTSSSARTASSGRASPAAIMEELETSNAEVARLTAELEVFALRLSEETARRKAAESSWAAAEDHLVDFEQEIRDECYHEMEAAVDQERRRWQTALENEQDNQQAHIDSKIDVVIRATKAQMKQEIKVYEDPDPELKDRVEELERENEMLRAKLEAHERETQQRSASPIKRMRVLKAKKWADPSAYAMDDE
;
A
#
# COMPACT_ATOMS: atom_id res chain seq x y z
N MET A 1 -53.99 -23.22 -70.61
CA MET A 1 -53.05 -23.27 -71.75
C MET A 1 -51.70 -23.68 -71.17
N ILE A 2 -51.41 -24.98 -71.01
CA ILE A 2 -50.92 -25.96 -72.01
C ILE A 2 -49.55 -25.56 -72.58
N GLY A 3 -48.50 -26.35 -72.25
CA GLY A 3 -47.15 -26.37 -72.83
C GLY A 3 -46.02 -26.04 -71.82
N SER A 4 -45.48 -26.90 -70.94
CA SER A 4 -44.74 -28.18 -71.12
C SER A 4 -43.59 -28.10 -72.14
N VAL A 5 -42.35 -28.54 -71.93
CA VAL A 5 -41.59 -29.28 -70.89
C VAL A 5 -40.11 -29.30 -71.41
N VAL A 6 -39.08 -29.38 -70.55
CA VAL A 6 -37.95 -30.34 -70.63
C VAL A 6 -36.96 -30.17 -69.44
N ARG A 7 -36.95 -31.22 -68.58
CA ARG A 7 -35.88 -31.85 -67.76
C ARG A 7 -35.03 -31.00 -66.78
N SER A 8 -34.95 -31.24 -65.46
CA SER A 8 -34.72 -32.43 -64.60
C SER A 8 -33.26 -32.67 -64.18
N SER A 9 -32.97 -32.45 -62.88
CA SER A 9 -32.39 -33.44 -61.91
C SER A 9 -32.12 -32.72 -60.55
N ARG A 10 -32.95 -32.85 -59.50
CA ARG A 10 -32.88 -33.79 -58.32
C ARG A 10 -31.53 -33.75 -57.57
N TYR A 11 -31.45 -33.58 -56.23
CA TYR A 11 -32.12 -34.24 -55.08
C TYR A 11 -32.33 -33.21 -53.92
N ALA A 12 -33.45 -33.07 -53.20
CA ALA A 12 -34.29 -33.96 -52.37
C ALA A 12 -33.72 -34.29 -50.96
N PHE A 13 -34.30 -33.67 -49.91
CA PHE A 13 -34.58 -34.34 -48.62
C PHE A 13 -35.83 -33.73 -47.97
N GLN A 14 -36.79 -34.60 -47.64
CA GLN A 14 -38.10 -34.32 -47.07
C GLN A 14 -38.21 -35.00 -45.70
N GLN A 15 -39.03 -34.41 -44.84
CA GLN A 15 -39.46 -34.73 -43.48
C GLN A 15 -39.42 -36.20 -43.00
N VAL A 16 -39.09 -36.37 -41.71
CA VAL A 16 -39.55 -37.48 -40.85
C VAL A 16 -39.92 -36.94 -39.46
N SER A 17 -41.06 -37.43 -38.94
CA SER A 17 -41.68 -37.17 -37.62
C SER A 17 -41.02 -38.00 -36.48
N PRO A 18 -41.38 -37.78 -35.18
CA PRO A 18 -40.50 -38.00 -34.03
C PRO A 18 -40.66 -39.35 -33.32
N ILE A 19 -39.56 -39.90 -32.76
CA ILE A 19 -39.54 -41.02 -31.78
C ILE A 19 -38.26 -40.87 -30.89
N PRO A 20 -38.13 -41.55 -29.73
CA PRO A 20 -38.64 -41.23 -28.40
C PRO A 20 -37.55 -40.77 -27.39
N ARG A 21 -37.99 -40.30 -26.23
CA ARG A 21 -37.17 -40.02 -25.04
C ARG A 21 -36.30 -41.23 -24.67
N LEU A 22 -34.97 -41.06 -24.67
CA LEU A 22 -34.01 -41.98 -24.06
C LEU A 22 -33.56 -41.43 -22.70
N SER A 23 -34.10 -42.04 -21.64
CA SER A 23 -33.61 -41.92 -20.28
C SER A 23 -32.20 -42.50 -20.19
N TRP A 24 -31.22 -41.68 -19.81
CA TRP A 24 -29.89 -42.19 -19.44
C TRP A 24 -29.79 -42.24 -17.91
N ALA A 25 -29.75 -43.48 -17.43
CA ALA A 25 -29.58 -43.86 -16.04
C ALA A 25 -28.19 -43.46 -15.51
N ARG A 26 -28.15 -43.18 -14.20
CA ARG A 26 -27.00 -42.76 -13.41
C ARG A 26 -25.94 -43.88 -13.28
N SER A 27 -24.66 -43.54 -13.40
CA SER A 27 -23.60 -43.96 -12.46
C SER A 27 -22.28 -43.20 -12.68
N SER A 28 -21.66 -42.80 -11.56
CA SER A 28 -20.28 -42.36 -11.30
C SER A 28 -19.70 -41.08 -11.95
N HIS A 29 -19.68 -40.02 -11.13
CA HIS A 29 -18.64 -38.99 -10.95
C HIS A 29 -18.08 -38.24 -12.18
N VAL A 30 -18.91 -37.42 -12.83
CA VAL A 30 -18.44 -36.30 -13.66
C VAL A 30 -19.08 -35.02 -13.12
N ARG A 31 -18.26 -34.06 -12.66
CA ARG A 31 -18.70 -32.73 -12.21
C ARG A 31 -19.49 -32.07 -13.35
N ARG A 32 -20.82 -31.96 -13.21
CA ARG A 32 -21.64 -31.09 -14.05
C ARG A 32 -21.29 -29.64 -13.70
N LEU A 33 -20.91 -28.86 -14.70
CA LEU A 33 -20.88 -27.40 -14.68
C LEU A 33 -22.30 -26.88 -14.38
N ALA A 34 -22.63 -26.76 -13.10
CA ALA A 34 -23.72 -25.94 -12.58
C ALA A 34 -23.66 -25.96 -11.05
N THR A 35 -22.91 -25.03 -10.45
CA THR A 35 -23.36 -24.50 -9.16
C THR A 35 -24.52 -23.56 -9.50
N ALA A 36 -25.73 -23.90 -9.07
CA ALA A 36 -26.90 -23.08 -9.31
C ALA A 36 -26.72 -21.72 -8.62
N ALA A 37 -26.50 -20.66 -9.40
CA ALA A 37 -26.58 -19.29 -8.91
C ALA A 37 -28.05 -18.90 -8.77
N ALA A 38 -28.39 -18.34 -7.61
CA ALA A 38 -29.71 -17.79 -7.34
C ALA A 38 -29.97 -16.52 -8.18
N GLY A 39 -31.09 -16.53 -8.92
CA GLY A 39 -31.92 -15.38 -9.29
C GLY A 39 -31.28 -14.11 -9.87
N GLY A 40 -31.23 -14.02 -11.22
CA GLY A 40 -31.23 -12.74 -11.96
C GLY A 40 -30.37 -12.75 -13.22
N ASN A 41 -31.00 -12.59 -14.41
CA ASN A 41 -30.49 -12.26 -15.77
C ASN A 41 -29.08 -12.68 -16.27
N GLY A 42 -28.25 -13.40 -15.50
CA GLY A 42 -26.86 -13.73 -15.84
C GLY A 42 -26.66 -15.10 -16.50
N SER A 43 -27.74 -15.85 -16.76
CA SER A 43 -27.66 -17.20 -17.32
C SER A 43 -27.30 -17.26 -18.81
N ASP A 44 -27.23 -16.12 -19.50
CA ASP A 44 -27.00 -16.02 -20.95
C ASP A 44 -25.70 -15.25 -21.30
N LEU A 45 -24.78 -15.09 -20.34
CA LEU A 45 -23.49 -14.44 -20.57
C LEU A 45 -22.42 -15.46 -21.07
N PRO A 46 -21.50 -15.05 -21.98
CA PRO A 46 -20.56 -15.97 -22.62
C PRO A 46 -19.70 -16.82 -21.67
N LEU A 47 -19.31 -16.27 -20.52
CA LEU A 47 -18.50 -16.96 -19.51
C LEU A 47 -19.28 -17.24 -18.20
N ALA A 48 -20.61 -17.24 -18.26
CA ALA A 48 -21.43 -17.61 -17.11
C ALA A 48 -21.06 -19.03 -16.62
N GLY A 49 -20.81 -19.14 -15.32
CA GLY A 49 -20.40 -20.40 -14.68
C GLY A 49 -18.90 -20.69 -14.69
N ILE A 50 -18.08 -19.86 -15.35
CA ILE A 50 -16.61 -19.94 -15.25
C ILE A 50 -16.15 -19.18 -14.01
N LYS A 51 -15.33 -19.82 -13.17
CA LYS A 51 -14.72 -19.20 -11.98
C LYS A 51 -13.23 -18.90 -12.20
N VAL A 52 -12.82 -17.68 -11.87
CA VAL A 52 -11.44 -17.18 -12.05
C VAL A 52 -10.85 -16.81 -10.70
N LEU A 53 -9.71 -17.43 -10.35
CA LEU A 53 -8.87 -17.01 -9.24
C LEU A 53 -7.88 -15.95 -9.72
N ASP A 54 -8.14 -14.70 -9.38
CA ASP A 54 -7.33 -13.55 -9.75
C ASP A 54 -6.32 -13.25 -8.63
N MET A 55 -5.07 -13.64 -8.81
CA MET A 55 -3.95 -13.32 -7.92
C MET A 55 -3.10 -12.16 -8.46
N THR A 56 -3.66 -11.35 -9.36
CA THR A 56 -2.92 -10.31 -10.07
C THR A 56 -2.96 -8.96 -9.35
N ARG A 57 -1.98 -8.11 -9.66
CA ARG A 57 -1.84 -6.73 -9.17
C ARG A 57 -1.55 -5.75 -10.30
N VAL A 58 -1.65 -4.46 -10.04
CA VAL A 58 -1.26 -3.40 -10.99
C VAL A 58 -2.24 -3.26 -12.16
N LEU A 59 -1.85 -3.61 -13.39
CA LEU A 59 -2.64 -3.28 -14.59
C LEU A 59 -2.91 -4.46 -15.53
N ALA A 60 -1.89 -5.08 -16.14
CA ALA A 60 -2.10 -6.10 -17.18
C ALA A 60 -2.98 -7.28 -16.74
N GLY A 61 -2.67 -7.85 -15.57
CA GLY A 61 -3.44 -8.93 -14.97
C GLY A 61 -4.86 -8.51 -14.57
N PRO A 62 -5.03 -7.42 -13.79
CA PRO A 62 -6.35 -6.93 -13.44
C PRO A 62 -7.22 -6.59 -14.64
N TYR A 63 -6.64 -6.04 -15.71
CA TYR A 63 -7.34 -5.74 -16.96
C TYR A 63 -7.81 -7.01 -17.68
N CYS A 64 -6.96 -8.05 -17.76
CA CYS A 64 -7.32 -9.36 -18.28
C CYS A 64 -8.53 -9.96 -17.52
N THR A 65 -8.47 -10.03 -16.20
CA THR A 65 -9.54 -10.63 -15.40
C THR A 65 -10.80 -9.77 -15.37
N GLN A 66 -10.69 -8.44 -15.49
CA GLN A 66 -11.84 -7.56 -15.69
C GLN A 66 -12.59 -7.89 -17.00
N ILE A 67 -11.88 -8.14 -18.10
CA ILE A 67 -12.50 -8.55 -19.38
C ILE A 67 -13.26 -9.87 -19.20
N LEU A 68 -12.67 -10.86 -18.51
CA LEU A 68 -13.36 -12.12 -18.21
C LEU A 68 -14.62 -11.91 -17.36
N GLY A 69 -14.55 -11.02 -16.36
CA GLY A 69 -15.69 -10.65 -15.51
C GLY A 69 -16.80 -9.91 -16.27
N ASP A 70 -16.44 -9.02 -17.21
CA ASP A 70 -17.35 -8.32 -18.12
C ASP A 70 -18.12 -9.32 -19.03
N LEU A 71 -17.46 -10.40 -19.42
CA LEU A 71 -18.05 -11.51 -20.20
C LEU A 71 -18.88 -12.50 -19.33
N GLY A 72 -18.94 -12.30 -18.01
CA GLY A 72 -19.82 -13.06 -17.12
C GLY A 72 -19.12 -14.04 -16.17
N ALA A 73 -17.78 -14.13 -16.19
CA ALA A 73 -17.06 -14.96 -15.24
C ALA A 73 -17.25 -14.47 -13.79
N ASP A 74 -17.18 -15.39 -12.83
CA ASP A 74 -17.07 -15.08 -11.40
C ASP A 74 -15.60 -14.96 -11.02
N VAL A 75 -15.15 -13.72 -10.78
CA VAL A 75 -13.74 -13.41 -10.55
C VAL A 75 -13.51 -13.15 -9.06
N ILE A 76 -12.74 -14.03 -8.42
CA ILE A 76 -12.30 -13.91 -7.03
C ILE A 76 -10.91 -13.29 -7.02
N LYS A 77 -10.82 -12.01 -6.65
CA LYS A 77 -9.55 -11.29 -6.51
C LYS A 77 -8.96 -11.51 -5.12
N ILE A 78 -7.79 -12.14 -5.08
CA ILE A 78 -6.99 -12.33 -3.88
C ILE A 78 -6.13 -11.08 -3.66
N GLU A 79 -6.30 -10.45 -2.52
CA GLU A 79 -5.58 -9.25 -2.15
C GLU A 79 -4.87 -9.41 -0.80
N HIS A 80 -3.80 -8.65 -0.59
CA HIS A 80 -3.17 -8.61 0.73
C HIS A 80 -4.17 -8.09 1.77
N PRO A 81 -4.34 -8.74 2.94
CA PRO A 81 -5.43 -8.44 3.88
C PRO A 81 -5.52 -6.97 4.32
N THR A 82 -4.39 -6.27 4.38
CA THR A 82 -4.29 -4.88 4.85
C THR A 82 -3.90 -3.89 3.75
N ARG A 83 -3.17 -4.34 2.73
CA ARG A 83 -2.63 -3.44 1.70
C ARG A 83 -3.54 -3.37 0.48
N GLY A 84 -4.19 -4.47 0.15
CA GLY A 84 -4.89 -4.59 -1.12
C GLY A 84 -3.93 -4.73 -2.30
N ASP A 85 -4.47 -4.45 -3.49
CA ASP A 85 -3.72 -4.13 -4.70
C ASP A 85 -2.94 -2.81 -4.55
N ASP A 86 -1.74 -2.74 -5.14
CA ASP A 86 -0.88 -1.55 -5.07
C ASP A 86 -1.57 -0.32 -5.73
N THR A 87 -2.45 -0.53 -6.73
CA THR A 87 -3.17 0.57 -7.42
C THR A 87 -4.22 1.27 -6.56
N ARG A 88 -4.66 0.69 -5.44
CA ARG A 88 -5.56 1.37 -4.49
C ARG A 88 -4.94 2.65 -3.94
N ALA A 89 -3.62 2.68 -3.80
CA ALA A 89 -2.86 3.83 -3.32
C ALA A 89 -2.35 4.76 -4.45
N TRP A 90 -2.61 4.44 -5.73
CA TRP A 90 -2.09 5.20 -6.86
C TRP A 90 -3.07 6.29 -7.28
N GLY A 91 -2.99 7.46 -6.63
CA GLY A 91 -3.66 8.68 -7.05
C GLY A 91 -2.85 9.92 -6.66
N PRO A 92 -3.35 11.14 -6.91
CA PRO A 92 -4.66 11.49 -7.46
C PRO A 92 -4.82 11.13 -8.97
N PRO A 93 -6.07 11.08 -9.50
CA PRO A 93 -7.34 11.39 -8.83
C PRO A 93 -7.93 10.20 -8.06
N TYR A 94 -8.73 10.54 -7.05
CA TYR A 94 -9.48 9.58 -6.23
C TYR A 94 -10.97 9.88 -6.33
N ALA A 95 -11.80 8.85 -6.41
CA ALA A 95 -13.23 8.95 -6.22
C ALA A 95 -13.51 9.11 -4.73
N LYS A 96 -13.97 10.30 -4.34
CA LYS A 96 -14.25 10.62 -2.95
C LYS A 96 -15.30 9.67 -2.38
N TYR A 97 -15.15 9.32 -1.12
CA TYR A 97 -16.24 8.66 -0.41
C TYR A 97 -17.44 9.61 -0.27
N THR A 98 -18.64 9.05 -0.19
CA THR A 98 -19.84 9.83 0.15
C THR A 98 -19.71 10.42 1.55
N ASP A 99 -20.42 11.54 1.79
CA ASP A 99 -20.33 12.40 2.98
C ASP A 99 -20.55 11.65 4.32
N GLU A 100 -19.55 10.87 4.77
CA GLU A 100 -19.50 10.12 6.04
C GLU A 100 -18.15 9.40 6.25
N GLN A 101 -17.35 9.17 5.18
CA GLN A 101 -15.99 8.62 5.27
C GLN A 101 -14.93 9.65 4.84
N GLU A 102 -13.98 9.96 5.72
CA GLU A 102 -12.81 10.81 5.43
C GLU A 102 -11.65 9.94 4.89
N GLY A 103 -10.87 10.52 3.96
CA GLY A 103 -9.79 9.84 3.23
C GLY A 103 -9.69 10.33 1.79
N PRO A 104 -8.62 9.97 1.05
CA PRO A 104 -8.50 10.39 -0.35
C PRO A 104 -9.64 9.84 -1.22
N GLY A 105 -10.26 8.72 -0.83
CA GLY A 105 -11.25 7.98 -1.61
C GLY A 105 -10.63 6.73 -2.26
N GLU A 106 -11.36 6.10 -3.18
CA GLU A 106 -10.82 4.99 -3.99
C GLU A 106 -10.07 5.53 -5.20
N SER A 107 -8.87 5.01 -5.48
CA SER A 107 -8.09 5.46 -6.65
C SER A 107 -8.85 5.23 -7.94
N ALA A 108 -8.90 6.24 -8.82
CA ALA A 108 -9.45 6.08 -10.16
C ALA A 108 -8.74 4.97 -10.96
N TYR A 109 -7.45 4.75 -10.68
CA TYR A 109 -6.66 3.68 -11.29
C TYR A 109 -7.19 2.30 -10.85
N TYR A 110 -7.41 2.10 -9.55
CA TYR A 110 -7.98 0.84 -9.04
C TYR A 110 -9.39 0.60 -9.59
N LEU A 111 -10.23 1.63 -9.58
CA LEU A 111 -11.62 1.56 -10.06
C LEU A 111 -11.71 1.24 -11.56
N GLY A 112 -10.73 1.67 -12.36
CA GLY A 112 -10.71 1.46 -13.81
C GLY A 112 -10.55 0.00 -14.26
N VAL A 113 -9.98 -0.87 -13.40
CA VAL A 113 -9.57 -2.24 -13.79
C VAL A 113 -10.01 -3.36 -12.84
N ASN A 114 -10.94 -3.08 -11.92
CA ASN A 114 -11.42 -4.07 -10.95
C ASN A 114 -12.94 -4.22 -10.84
N ARG A 115 -13.74 -3.71 -11.78
CA ARG A 115 -15.19 -3.98 -11.79
C ARG A 115 -15.48 -5.46 -12.07
N ASN A 116 -16.68 -5.94 -11.73
CA ASN A 116 -17.09 -7.35 -11.91
C ASN A 116 -16.24 -8.36 -11.13
N LYS A 117 -15.58 -7.95 -10.04
CA LYS A 117 -14.76 -8.82 -9.18
C LYS A 117 -15.26 -8.85 -7.74
N ARG A 118 -15.00 -9.96 -7.05
CA ARG A 118 -15.18 -10.11 -5.60
C ARG A 118 -13.82 -10.11 -4.92
N SER A 119 -13.59 -9.18 -3.99
CA SER A 119 -12.32 -9.05 -3.24
C SER A 119 -12.28 -9.91 -1.98
N MET A 120 -11.19 -10.65 -1.80
CA MET A 120 -10.86 -11.42 -0.61
C MET A 120 -9.48 -10.98 -0.06
N GLY A 121 -9.46 -10.48 1.17
CA GLY A 121 -8.22 -10.13 1.85
C GLY A 121 -7.60 -11.37 2.50
N LEU A 122 -6.57 -11.95 1.90
CA LEU A 122 -5.97 -13.23 2.31
C LEU A 122 -4.42 -13.17 2.30
N SER A 123 -3.80 -13.52 3.43
CA SER A 123 -2.35 -13.67 3.54
C SER A 123 -1.93 -15.10 3.30
N PHE A 124 -1.38 -15.37 2.12
CA PHE A 124 -0.76 -16.66 1.78
C PHE A 124 0.70 -16.77 2.23
N GLN A 125 1.21 -15.82 3.03
CA GLN A 125 2.42 -16.05 3.82
C GLN A 125 2.15 -17.00 4.99
N HIS A 126 0.90 -17.08 5.43
CA HIS A 126 0.47 -18.04 6.43
C HIS A 126 0.11 -19.37 5.77
N PRO A 127 0.48 -20.53 6.34
CA PRO A 127 0.12 -21.85 5.80
C PRO A 127 -1.38 -22.03 5.62
N ALA A 128 -2.20 -21.53 6.55
CA ALA A 128 -3.66 -21.59 6.41
C ALA A 128 -4.17 -20.78 5.21
N GLY A 129 -3.49 -19.68 4.85
CA GLY A 129 -3.81 -18.93 3.65
C GLY A 129 -3.49 -19.69 2.36
N VAL A 130 -2.41 -20.46 2.35
CA VAL A 130 -2.09 -21.38 1.24
C VAL A 130 -3.11 -22.50 1.14
N ASP A 131 -3.54 -23.10 2.26
CA ASP A 131 -4.59 -24.12 2.26
C ASP A 131 -5.91 -23.58 1.66
N ILE A 132 -6.30 -22.37 2.04
CA ILE A 132 -7.46 -21.68 1.46
C ILE A 132 -7.31 -21.50 -0.06
N LEU A 133 -6.13 -21.08 -0.54
CA LEU A 133 -5.87 -20.98 -1.98
C LEU A 133 -5.96 -22.35 -2.69
N HIS A 134 -5.44 -23.42 -2.09
CA HIS A 134 -5.55 -24.77 -2.62
C HIS A 134 -6.99 -25.25 -2.70
N ARG A 135 -7.84 -24.88 -1.73
CA ARG A 135 -9.27 -25.16 -1.79
C ARG A 135 -9.95 -24.35 -2.88
N LEU A 136 -9.61 -23.07 -3.05
CA LEU A 136 -10.14 -22.24 -4.14
C LEU A 136 -9.72 -22.76 -5.52
N VAL A 137 -8.48 -23.21 -5.68
CA VAL A 137 -7.98 -23.83 -6.93
C VAL A 137 -8.84 -25.02 -7.36
N LYS A 138 -9.37 -25.82 -6.42
CA LYS A 138 -10.27 -26.94 -6.73
C LYS A 138 -11.63 -26.51 -7.27
N GLU A 139 -12.04 -25.28 -6.98
CA GLU A 139 -13.33 -24.72 -7.35
C GLU A 139 -13.25 -23.76 -8.54
N CYS A 140 -12.04 -23.37 -8.96
CA CYS A 140 -11.82 -22.43 -10.06
C CYS A 140 -11.43 -23.14 -11.37
N ASP A 141 -11.81 -22.53 -12.50
CA ASP A 141 -11.46 -22.98 -13.85
C ASP A 141 -10.18 -22.34 -14.38
N VAL A 142 -9.92 -21.12 -13.94
CA VAL A 142 -8.79 -20.29 -14.37
C VAL A 142 -8.08 -19.73 -13.15
N LEU A 143 -6.75 -19.74 -13.18
CA LEU A 143 -5.92 -18.96 -12.26
C LEU A 143 -5.11 -17.96 -13.09
N VAL A 144 -5.13 -16.69 -12.71
CA VAL A 144 -4.29 -15.66 -13.33
C VAL A 144 -3.37 -15.05 -12.28
N GLU A 145 -2.07 -14.98 -12.58
CA GLU A 145 -1.05 -14.41 -11.70
C GLU A 145 -0.03 -13.59 -12.48
N ASN A 146 0.64 -12.65 -11.80
CA ASN A 146 1.67 -11.81 -12.40
C ASN A 146 2.87 -11.58 -11.49
N TYR A 147 3.32 -12.63 -10.80
CA TYR A 147 4.53 -12.61 -9.99
C TYR A 147 5.76 -12.93 -10.85
N LEU A 148 6.94 -12.59 -10.34
CA LEU A 148 8.19 -12.99 -10.99
C LEU A 148 8.26 -14.51 -11.12
N PRO A 149 8.79 -15.06 -12.23
CA PRO A 149 8.96 -16.49 -12.43
C PRO A 149 9.54 -17.22 -11.20
N GLY A 150 8.92 -18.33 -10.82
CA GLY A 150 9.29 -19.14 -9.65
C GLY A 150 8.91 -18.56 -8.28
N SER A 151 8.39 -17.34 -8.18
CA SER A 151 8.07 -16.70 -6.89
C SER A 151 6.97 -17.41 -6.11
N LEU A 152 6.02 -18.04 -6.80
CA LEU A 152 4.90 -18.75 -6.18
C LEU A 152 5.22 -20.20 -5.80
N ALA A 153 6.34 -20.75 -6.26
CA ALA A 153 6.75 -22.12 -5.94
C ALA A 153 6.97 -22.33 -4.44
N LYS A 154 7.52 -21.32 -3.73
CA LYS A 154 7.71 -21.37 -2.28
C LYS A 154 6.41 -21.41 -1.47
N TYR A 155 5.28 -21.05 -2.09
CA TYR A 155 3.95 -21.12 -1.49
C TYR A 155 3.13 -22.27 -2.07
N ALA A 156 3.74 -23.17 -2.85
CA ALA A 156 3.03 -24.27 -3.52
C ALA A 156 1.87 -23.76 -4.40
N MET A 157 2.05 -22.61 -5.06
CA MET A 157 1.07 -21.97 -5.97
C MET A 157 1.61 -21.83 -7.41
N ASP A 158 2.73 -22.46 -7.73
CA ASP A 158 3.23 -22.61 -9.10
C ASP A 158 2.37 -23.59 -9.92
N TYR A 159 2.53 -23.56 -11.25
CA TYR A 159 1.74 -24.40 -12.15
C TYR A 159 1.90 -25.90 -11.89
N ASP A 160 3.10 -26.41 -11.63
CA ASP A 160 3.34 -27.84 -11.43
C ASP A 160 2.66 -28.36 -10.16
N THR A 161 2.51 -27.50 -9.15
CA THR A 161 1.74 -27.81 -7.95
C THR A 161 0.24 -27.69 -8.18
N VAL A 162 -0.20 -26.57 -8.76
CA VAL A 162 -1.62 -26.26 -8.96
C VAL A 162 -2.30 -27.23 -9.94
N SER A 163 -1.61 -27.64 -11.01
CA SER A 163 -2.10 -28.62 -11.98
C SER A 163 -2.32 -30.02 -11.39
N LYS A 164 -1.60 -30.39 -10.33
CA LYS A 164 -1.85 -31.65 -9.60
C LYS A 164 -3.10 -31.57 -8.74
N ILE A 165 -3.42 -30.39 -8.21
CA ILE A 165 -4.62 -30.14 -7.41
C ILE A 165 -5.85 -30.09 -8.32
N ASN A 166 -5.74 -29.42 -9.47
CA ASN A 166 -6.78 -29.31 -10.46
C ASN A 166 -6.19 -29.49 -11.88
N PRO A 167 -6.25 -30.71 -12.44
CA PRO A 167 -5.71 -31.00 -13.78
C PRO A 167 -6.39 -30.26 -14.92
N ASP A 168 -7.60 -29.73 -14.70
CA ASP A 168 -8.40 -29.01 -15.70
C ASP A 168 -8.17 -27.49 -15.68
N ILE A 169 -7.29 -26.98 -14.79
CA ILE A 169 -7.09 -25.56 -14.59
C ILE A 169 -6.31 -24.89 -15.73
N VAL A 170 -6.85 -23.78 -16.23
CA VAL A 170 -6.10 -22.89 -17.12
C VAL A 170 -5.30 -21.93 -16.24
N TYR A 171 -3.99 -22.07 -16.22
CA TYR A 171 -3.10 -21.23 -15.42
C TYR A 171 -2.45 -20.21 -16.35
N ALA A 172 -2.63 -18.92 -16.10
CA ALA A 172 -2.05 -17.85 -16.89
C ALA A 172 -1.04 -17.03 -16.07
N SER A 173 0.20 -17.00 -16.53
CA SER A 173 1.28 -16.18 -15.99
C SER A 173 1.51 -14.97 -16.88
N ILE A 174 1.37 -13.77 -16.30
CA ILE A 174 1.73 -12.51 -16.98
C ILE A 174 3.03 -11.98 -16.38
N THR A 175 4.10 -11.93 -17.16
CA THR A 175 5.42 -11.51 -16.68
C THR A 175 6.07 -10.47 -17.59
N GLY A 176 7.11 -9.79 -17.10
CA GLY A 176 7.81 -8.77 -17.90
C GLY A 176 8.49 -9.36 -19.15
N TYR A 177 9.21 -10.47 -18.99
CA TYR A 177 10.11 -11.06 -19.99
C TYR A 177 9.92 -12.56 -20.21
N GLY A 178 8.79 -13.14 -19.75
CA GLY A 178 8.47 -14.55 -19.89
C GLY A 178 9.00 -15.44 -18.75
N GLN A 179 8.50 -16.67 -18.68
CA GLN A 179 9.01 -17.71 -17.76
C GLN A 179 10.37 -18.28 -18.23
N THR A 180 10.74 -18.03 -19.49
CA THR A 180 11.99 -18.48 -20.11
C THR A 180 12.79 -17.30 -20.68
N GLY A 181 13.98 -17.57 -21.24
CA GLY A 181 14.85 -16.54 -21.80
C GLY A 181 15.83 -15.91 -20.79
N PRO A 182 16.77 -15.08 -21.30
CA PRO A 182 17.88 -14.55 -20.49
C PRO A 182 17.42 -13.55 -19.43
N TYR A 183 16.27 -12.90 -19.64
CA TYR A 183 15.76 -11.84 -18.76
C TYR A 183 14.60 -12.27 -17.86
N ARG A 184 14.27 -13.57 -17.79
CA ARG A 184 13.14 -14.09 -17.00
C ARG A 184 13.12 -13.64 -15.53
N ASN A 185 14.27 -13.39 -14.93
CA ASN A 185 14.39 -12.97 -13.52
C ASN A 185 14.30 -11.44 -13.32
N ARG A 186 14.19 -10.65 -14.40
CA ARG A 186 14.07 -9.19 -14.30
C ARG A 186 12.63 -8.81 -14.00
N ALA A 187 12.45 -7.84 -13.10
CA ALA A 187 11.18 -7.16 -12.95
C ALA A 187 10.91 -6.29 -14.18
N GLY A 188 9.68 -6.36 -14.69
CA GLY A 188 9.23 -5.56 -15.82
C GLY A 188 7.95 -4.82 -15.48
N TYR A 189 8.01 -3.49 -15.56
CA TYR A 189 6.83 -2.65 -15.71
C TYR A 189 6.76 -2.20 -17.17
N ASP A 190 5.56 -1.83 -17.62
CA ASP A 190 5.25 -1.32 -18.95
C ASP A 190 6.33 -0.38 -19.51
N VAL A 191 6.68 0.70 -18.81
CA VAL A 191 7.64 1.72 -19.28
C VAL A 191 9.04 1.15 -19.58
N MET A 192 9.49 0.15 -18.81
CA MET A 192 10.81 -0.45 -18.99
C MET A 192 10.83 -1.33 -20.24
N VAL A 193 9.74 -2.08 -20.44
CA VAL A 193 9.55 -2.87 -21.66
C VAL A 193 9.35 -1.94 -22.87
N GLU A 194 8.66 -0.81 -22.68
CA GLU A 194 8.45 0.21 -23.69
C GLU A 194 9.77 0.77 -24.23
N ALA A 195 10.70 1.05 -23.32
CA ALA A 195 12.04 1.51 -23.64
C ALA A 195 12.88 0.43 -24.34
N GLU A 196 12.86 -0.80 -23.84
CA GLU A 196 13.74 -1.87 -24.32
C GLU A 196 13.25 -2.48 -25.65
N MET A 197 11.93 -2.61 -25.85
CA MET A 197 11.31 -3.26 -27.01
C MET A 197 10.80 -2.24 -28.05
N GLY A 198 11.54 -1.14 -28.24
CA GLY A 198 11.45 -0.26 -29.41
C GLY A 198 10.27 0.73 -29.50
N LEU A 199 9.20 0.57 -28.70
CA LEU A 199 8.01 1.42 -28.80
C LEU A 199 8.29 2.88 -28.40
N MET A 200 9.10 3.09 -27.36
CA MET A 200 9.50 4.43 -26.93
C MET A 200 10.38 5.14 -27.98
N HIS A 201 11.18 4.37 -28.74
CA HIS A 201 12.08 4.94 -29.75
C HIS A 201 11.32 5.64 -30.87
N ILE A 202 10.20 5.05 -31.31
CA ILE A 202 9.38 5.51 -32.43
C ILE A 202 8.27 6.50 -32.02
N THR A 203 8.10 6.73 -30.72
CA THR A 203 7.04 7.59 -30.18
C THR A 203 7.58 8.97 -29.81
N GLY A 204 6.94 10.04 -30.29
CA GLY A 204 7.29 11.44 -29.99
C GLY A 204 7.42 12.31 -31.24
N THR A 205 7.85 13.57 -31.05
CA THR A 205 8.13 14.50 -32.16
C THR A 205 9.39 14.09 -32.93
N ARG A 206 9.48 14.49 -34.20
CA ARG A 206 10.55 14.11 -35.14
C ARG A 206 11.95 14.26 -34.54
N ASP A 207 12.24 15.45 -34.03
CA ASP A 207 13.56 15.82 -33.48
C ASP A 207 13.57 15.90 -31.95
N GLY A 208 12.48 15.48 -31.29
CA GLY A 208 12.39 15.46 -29.83
C GLY A 208 13.07 14.23 -29.20
N PRO A 209 13.24 14.19 -27.87
CA PRO A 209 13.68 12.99 -27.18
C PRO A 209 12.63 11.86 -27.29
N PRO A 210 13.00 10.58 -27.10
CA PRO A 210 12.05 9.49 -26.96
C PRO A 210 11.04 9.76 -25.84
N VAL A 211 9.76 9.46 -26.07
CA VAL A 211 8.71 9.62 -25.05
C VAL A 211 7.87 8.36 -24.97
N LYS A 212 7.35 8.09 -23.76
CA LYS A 212 6.41 7.00 -23.54
C LYS A 212 5.02 7.33 -24.09
N VAL A 213 4.24 6.31 -24.43
CA VAL A 213 2.81 6.44 -24.73
C VAL A 213 2.06 6.94 -23.48
N GLY A 214 1.00 7.74 -23.71
CA GLY A 214 0.24 8.41 -22.65
C GLY A 214 -0.46 7.45 -21.67
N VAL A 215 -0.70 6.22 -22.08
CA VAL A 215 -1.24 5.11 -21.28
C VAL A 215 -0.28 3.93 -21.34
N ALA A 216 -0.30 3.07 -20.32
CA ALA A 216 0.48 1.83 -20.28
C ALA A 216 -0.06 0.80 -21.30
N VAL A 217 0.27 1.02 -22.57
CA VAL A 217 -0.30 0.29 -23.71
C VAL A 217 0.22 -1.14 -23.78
N THR A 218 1.44 -1.40 -23.33
CA THR A 218 2.01 -2.75 -23.27
C THR A 218 1.28 -3.58 -22.22
N ASP A 219 0.96 -3.00 -21.05
CA ASP A 219 0.13 -3.66 -20.05
C ASP A 219 -1.28 -4.00 -20.60
N LEU A 220 -1.94 -3.05 -21.26
CA LEU A 220 -3.29 -3.25 -21.81
C LEU A 220 -3.32 -4.31 -22.91
N THR A 221 -2.37 -4.25 -23.85
CA THR A 221 -2.26 -5.22 -24.95
C THR A 221 -1.93 -6.61 -24.43
N THR A 222 -1.04 -6.73 -23.45
CA THR A 222 -0.74 -8.00 -22.78
C THR A 222 -1.97 -8.58 -22.10
N GLY A 223 -2.76 -7.75 -21.41
CA GLY A 223 -4.03 -8.17 -20.82
C GLY A 223 -5.02 -8.70 -21.88
N LEU A 224 -5.11 -8.05 -23.04
CA LEU A 224 -5.94 -8.49 -24.17
C LEU A 224 -5.48 -9.85 -24.72
N TYR A 225 -4.18 -10.00 -25.02
CA TYR A 225 -3.61 -11.27 -25.49
C TYR A 225 -3.85 -12.41 -24.49
N THR A 226 -3.70 -12.12 -23.19
CA THR A 226 -3.91 -13.12 -22.14
C THR A 226 -5.38 -13.54 -22.07
N SER A 227 -6.32 -12.59 -22.06
CA SER A 227 -7.75 -12.90 -22.01
C SER A 227 -8.22 -13.74 -23.21
N ASN A 228 -7.74 -13.42 -24.41
CA ASN A 228 -8.02 -14.19 -25.62
C ASN A 228 -7.46 -15.61 -25.54
N SER A 229 -6.24 -15.75 -25.01
CA SER A 229 -5.59 -17.05 -24.83
C SER A 229 -6.31 -17.93 -23.80
N ILE A 230 -6.79 -17.33 -22.70
CA ILE A 230 -7.63 -18.02 -21.70
C ILE A 230 -8.94 -18.50 -22.34
N ILE A 231 -9.62 -17.64 -23.10
CA ILE A 231 -10.87 -18.02 -23.79
C ILE A 231 -10.63 -19.16 -24.78
N ALA A 232 -9.52 -19.10 -25.54
CA ALA A 232 -9.13 -20.18 -26.45
C ALA A 232 -8.84 -21.50 -25.71
N ALA A 233 -8.18 -21.42 -24.54
CA ALA A 233 -7.92 -22.58 -23.68
C ALA A 233 -9.21 -23.21 -23.14
N LEU A 234 -10.13 -22.38 -22.65
CA LEU A 234 -11.44 -22.81 -22.19
C LEU A 234 -12.26 -23.43 -23.34
N PHE A 235 -12.22 -22.83 -24.53
CA PHE A 235 -12.88 -23.37 -25.72
C PHE A 235 -12.30 -24.73 -26.13
N ARG A 236 -10.97 -24.91 -26.09
CA ARG A 236 -10.32 -26.21 -26.32
C ARG A 236 -10.82 -27.24 -25.32
N ARG A 237 -10.85 -26.91 -24.03
CA ARG A 237 -11.33 -27.78 -22.95
C ARG A 237 -12.79 -28.18 -23.15
N PHE A 238 -13.63 -27.26 -23.61
CA PHE A 238 -15.02 -27.53 -23.96
C PHE A 238 -15.17 -28.43 -25.19
N ARG A 239 -14.43 -28.14 -26.27
CA ARG A 239 -14.49 -28.89 -27.53
C ARG A 239 -13.89 -30.30 -27.41
N SER A 240 -12.92 -30.48 -26.52
CA SER A 240 -12.22 -31.74 -26.29
C SER A 240 -12.26 -32.12 -24.79
N PRO A 241 -13.41 -32.61 -24.28
CA PRO A 241 -13.51 -33.03 -22.89
C PRO A 241 -12.40 -34.02 -22.50
N GLY A 242 -11.75 -33.80 -21.36
CA GLY A 242 -10.61 -34.59 -20.90
C GLY A 242 -9.24 -34.15 -21.43
N SER A 243 -9.16 -33.06 -22.20
CA SER A 243 -7.87 -32.49 -22.66
C SER A 243 -7.00 -31.88 -21.57
N GLY A 244 -7.51 -31.80 -20.33
CA GLY A 244 -6.91 -31.06 -19.22
C GLY A 244 -6.88 -29.55 -19.44
N GLY A 245 -6.33 -28.87 -18.44
CA GLY A 245 -5.95 -27.47 -18.47
C GLY A 245 -4.58 -27.26 -19.15
N GLN A 246 -4.04 -26.05 -19.04
CA GLN A 246 -2.72 -25.71 -19.59
C GLN A 246 -2.10 -24.50 -18.90
N HIS A 247 -0.78 -24.39 -18.95
CA HIS A 247 -0.05 -23.17 -18.58
C HIS A 247 0.07 -22.24 -19.79
N ILE A 248 -0.37 -21.00 -19.63
CA ILE A 248 -0.25 -19.91 -20.60
C ILE A 248 0.80 -18.94 -20.05
N ASP A 249 1.94 -18.83 -20.74
CA ASP A 249 2.98 -17.84 -20.45
C ASP A 249 2.81 -16.65 -21.40
N VAL A 250 2.58 -15.46 -20.87
CA VAL A 250 2.44 -14.22 -21.64
C VAL A 250 3.42 -13.18 -21.11
N ALA A 251 4.36 -12.77 -21.96
CA ALA A 251 5.36 -11.76 -21.64
C ALA A 251 4.96 -10.38 -22.19
N LEU A 252 5.16 -9.33 -21.39
CA LEU A 252 5.01 -7.94 -21.85
C LEU A 252 5.97 -7.67 -23.02
N SER A 253 7.21 -8.15 -22.95
CA SER A 253 8.20 -8.00 -24.03
C SER A 253 7.69 -8.51 -25.37
N ASP A 254 7.14 -9.71 -25.38
CA ASP A 254 6.74 -10.40 -26.59
C ASP A 254 5.49 -9.74 -27.17
N CYS A 255 4.56 -9.36 -26.30
CA CYS A 255 3.37 -8.59 -26.69
C CYS A 255 3.77 -7.26 -27.33
N GLN A 256 4.73 -6.54 -26.75
CA GLN A 256 5.17 -5.27 -27.31
C GLN A 256 5.86 -5.44 -28.68
N VAL A 257 6.78 -6.40 -28.80
CA VAL A 257 7.44 -6.70 -30.08
C VAL A 257 6.41 -7.03 -31.15
N ALA A 258 5.39 -7.85 -30.83
CA ALA A 258 4.31 -8.15 -31.75
C ALA A 258 3.50 -6.91 -32.15
N THR A 259 3.26 -5.98 -31.21
CA THR A 259 2.49 -4.75 -31.49
C THR A 259 3.21 -3.69 -32.33
N LEU A 260 4.54 -3.78 -32.51
CA LEU A 260 5.26 -2.95 -33.49
C LEU A 260 4.85 -3.22 -34.94
N ALA A 261 4.17 -4.35 -35.19
CA ALA A 261 3.44 -4.66 -36.41
C ALA A 261 4.21 -4.34 -37.71
N ASN A 262 3.74 -3.35 -38.48
CA ASN A 262 4.31 -2.97 -39.77
C ASN A 262 5.70 -2.33 -39.63
N ILE A 263 6.03 -1.68 -38.52
CA ILE A 263 7.35 -1.08 -38.29
C ILE A 263 8.38 -2.19 -38.07
N ALA A 264 8.08 -3.16 -37.20
CA ALA A 264 8.92 -4.33 -37.02
C ALA A 264 9.08 -5.09 -38.35
N SER A 265 7.99 -5.28 -39.10
CA SER A 265 8.05 -5.94 -40.42
C SER A 265 8.91 -5.16 -41.42
N SER A 266 8.87 -3.82 -41.39
CA SER A 266 9.70 -2.98 -42.26
C SER A 266 11.19 -3.16 -41.95
N CYS A 267 11.58 -3.18 -40.67
CA CYS A 267 12.96 -3.45 -40.27
C CYS A 267 13.39 -4.89 -40.62
N LEU A 268 12.53 -5.89 -40.39
CA LEU A 268 12.81 -7.29 -40.72
C LEU A 268 13.00 -7.52 -42.24
N ILE A 269 12.22 -6.83 -43.08
CA ILE A 269 12.29 -6.97 -44.54
C ILE A 269 13.46 -6.17 -45.11
N SER A 270 13.66 -4.93 -44.66
CA SER A 270 14.71 -4.04 -45.19
C SER A 270 16.10 -4.37 -44.64
N GLY A 271 16.18 -4.97 -43.45
CA GLY A 271 17.43 -5.13 -42.69
C GLY A 271 18.00 -3.80 -42.17
N GLN A 272 17.30 -2.68 -42.36
CA GLN A 272 17.73 -1.35 -41.95
C GLN A 272 17.09 -0.95 -40.62
N ARG A 273 17.77 -0.04 -39.90
CA ARG A 273 17.19 0.59 -38.70
C ARG A 273 15.99 1.45 -39.10
N ASP A 274 15.02 1.57 -38.20
CA ASP A 274 13.91 2.48 -38.43
C ASP A 274 14.39 3.94 -38.48
N SER A 275 13.59 4.80 -39.12
CA SER A 275 13.90 6.21 -39.29
C SER A 275 13.53 7.07 -38.07
N GLY A 276 13.26 6.47 -36.91
CA GLY A 276 12.87 7.14 -35.68
C GLY A 276 11.43 7.66 -35.67
N ARG A 277 11.23 8.73 -34.90
CA ARG A 277 9.92 9.34 -34.57
C ARG A 277 9.32 10.10 -35.75
N TRP A 278 8.00 10.11 -35.85
CA TRP A 278 7.27 10.83 -36.91
C TRP A 278 6.22 11.84 -36.39
N GLY A 279 6.13 12.03 -35.07
CA GLY A 279 5.05 12.83 -34.48
C GLY A 279 3.69 12.24 -34.83
N THR A 280 2.82 13.05 -35.42
CA THR A 280 1.51 12.61 -35.93
C THR A 280 1.54 12.18 -37.40
N SER A 281 2.70 12.26 -38.07
CA SER A 281 2.84 11.94 -39.49
C SER A 281 2.91 10.44 -39.73
N HIS A 282 2.37 9.98 -40.86
CA HIS A 282 2.61 8.63 -41.34
C HIS A 282 3.91 8.58 -42.18
N PRO A 283 4.81 7.60 -41.99
CA PRO A 283 6.10 7.54 -42.68
C PRO A 283 6.00 7.37 -44.21
N SER A 284 4.93 6.73 -44.68
CA SER A 284 4.80 6.33 -46.09
C SER A 284 3.61 6.94 -46.83
N ILE A 285 2.80 7.77 -46.17
CA ILE A 285 1.52 8.27 -46.73
C ILE A 285 1.43 9.77 -46.47
N VAL A 286 1.21 10.56 -47.54
CA VAL A 286 1.13 12.02 -47.46
C VAL A 286 -0.05 12.53 -48.30
N PRO A 287 -0.88 13.46 -47.76
CA PRO A 287 -0.87 13.97 -46.39
C PRO A 287 -1.55 12.99 -45.43
N TYR A 288 -0.91 12.70 -44.30
CA TYR A 288 -1.51 11.94 -43.19
C TYR A 288 -0.85 12.40 -41.89
N LYS A 289 -1.35 13.50 -41.31
CA LYS A 289 -0.83 14.09 -40.08
C LYS A 289 -1.84 15.05 -39.43
N ALA A 290 -1.46 15.56 -38.26
CA ALA A 290 -2.15 16.68 -37.63
C ALA A 290 -1.69 18.00 -38.27
N PHE A 291 -2.64 18.87 -38.56
CA PHE A 291 -2.44 20.23 -39.05
C PHE A 291 -3.04 21.23 -38.07
N LYS A 292 -2.36 22.36 -37.89
CA LYS A 292 -2.83 23.44 -37.03
C LYS A 292 -4.03 24.15 -37.67
N THR A 293 -5.01 24.50 -36.85
CA THR A 293 -6.16 25.32 -37.23
C THR A 293 -6.06 26.69 -36.54
N ALA A 294 -7.05 27.56 -36.69
CA ALA A 294 -7.07 28.87 -36.02
C ALA A 294 -7.17 28.76 -34.48
N ASP A 295 -7.75 27.68 -33.95
CA ASP A 295 -8.08 27.50 -32.53
C ASP A 295 -7.67 26.14 -31.94
N GLY A 296 -7.08 25.24 -32.74
CA GLY A 296 -6.71 23.88 -32.31
C GLY A 296 -5.91 23.10 -33.36
N ASP A 297 -6.20 21.80 -33.47
CA ASP A 297 -5.55 20.86 -34.39
C ASP A 297 -6.58 19.93 -35.04
N ILE A 298 -6.40 19.66 -36.34
CA ILE A 298 -7.20 18.71 -37.11
C ILE A 298 -6.29 17.64 -37.74
N LEU A 299 -6.65 16.37 -37.58
CA LEU A 299 -6.03 15.25 -38.26
C LEU A 299 -6.71 15.05 -39.62
N LEU A 300 -5.93 15.04 -40.69
CA LEU A 300 -6.43 14.84 -42.06
C LEU A 300 -5.72 13.64 -42.70
N GLY A 301 -6.52 12.69 -43.22
CA GLY A 301 -6.02 11.43 -43.80
C GLY A 301 -6.25 11.33 -45.31
N GLY A 302 -5.29 11.82 -46.11
CA GLY A 302 -5.23 11.66 -47.56
C GLY A 302 -4.65 10.31 -48.00
N GLY A 303 -5.18 9.20 -47.48
CA GLY A 303 -4.57 7.86 -47.58
C GLY A 303 -4.36 7.28 -48.99
N ASN A 304 -4.93 7.90 -50.01
CA ASN A 304 -4.73 7.56 -51.42
C ASN A 304 -4.99 8.80 -52.30
N ASP A 305 -4.68 8.69 -53.60
CA ASP A 305 -4.79 9.82 -54.54
C ASP A 305 -6.23 10.37 -54.66
N LYS A 306 -7.26 9.53 -54.50
CA LYS A 306 -8.66 9.96 -54.52
C LYS A 306 -9.01 10.82 -53.30
N LEU A 307 -8.57 10.39 -52.11
CA LEU A 307 -8.78 11.13 -50.86
C LEU A 307 -7.99 12.44 -50.85
N TYR A 308 -6.76 12.42 -51.39
CA TYR A 308 -5.97 13.63 -51.61
C TYR A 308 -6.70 14.62 -52.54
N GLY A 309 -7.25 14.16 -53.67
CA GLY A 309 -8.03 15.03 -54.55
C GLY A 309 -9.26 15.64 -53.88
N THR A 310 -9.91 14.88 -53.00
CA THR A 310 -11.04 15.37 -52.19
C THR A 310 -10.59 16.45 -51.21
N LEU A 311 -9.42 16.27 -50.57
CA LEU A 311 -8.82 17.25 -49.67
C LEU A 311 -8.56 18.59 -50.37
N CYS A 312 -7.82 18.55 -51.47
CA CYS A 312 -7.51 19.73 -52.28
C CYS A 312 -8.77 20.47 -52.71
N SER A 313 -9.78 19.74 -53.21
CA SER A 313 -11.04 20.33 -53.66
C SER A 313 -11.79 21.03 -52.52
N ARG A 314 -11.86 20.40 -51.34
CA ARG A 314 -12.56 20.93 -50.16
C ARG A 314 -11.84 22.11 -49.50
N LEU A 315 -10.52 22.16 -49.59
CA LEU A 315 -9.71 23.32 -49.19
C LEU A 315 -9.75 24.47 -50.21
N GLY A 316 -10.42 24.28 -51.36
CA GLY A 316 -10.50 25.31 -52.40
C GLY A 316 -9.20 25.43 -53.23
N LYS A 317 -8.43 24.35 -53.30
CA LYS A 317 -7.13 24.24 -54.00
C LYS A 317 -7.08 23.10 -55.03
N PRO A 318 -8.06 22.97 -55.94
CA PRO A 318 -8.09 21.87 -56.90
C PRO A 318 -6.86 21.80 -57.82
N GLU A 319 -6.14 22.91 -58.00
CA GLU A 319 -4.90 22.99 -58.78
C GLU A 319 -3.78 22.07 -58.25
N TRP A 320 -3.74 21.80 -56.94
CA TRP A 320 -2.73 20.92 -56.33
C TRP A 320 -2.87 19.44 -56.73
N ILE A 321 -4.02 19.05 -57.31
CA ILE A 321 -4.28 17.68 -57.75
C ILE A 321 -3.49 17.36 -59.01
N THR A 322 -3.32 18.34 -59.88
CA THR A 322 -2.65 18.21 -61.18
C THR A 322 -1.18 18.61 -61.17
N ASP A 323 -0.68 19.11 -60.04
CA ASP A 323 0.74 19.44 -59.88
C ASP A 323 1.60 18.18 -60.01
N GLU A 324 2.61 18.22 -60.89
CA GLU A 324 3.51 17.10 -61.14
C GLU A 324 4.29 16.70 -59.87
N LYS A 325 4.46 17.60 -58.89
CA LYS A 325 5.05 17.26 -57.59
C LYS A 325 4.13 16.44 -56.68
N PHE A 326 2.80 16.53 -56.82
CA PHE A 326 1.84 15.97 -55.86
C PHE A 326 0.87 14.92 -56.43
N LYS A 327 1.03 14.58 -57.71
CA LYS A 327 0.14 13.71 -58.48
C LYS A 327 -0.06 12.31 -57.90
N THR A 328 0.99 11.70 -57.34
CA THR A 328 0.95 10.35 -56.75
C THR A 328 1.49 10.38 -55.33
N ASN A 329 1.11 9.42 -54.49
CA ASN A 329 1.61 9.34 -53.11
C ASN A 329 3.15 9.31 -53.03
N ALA A 330 3.81 8.58 -53.93
CA ALA A 330 5.28 8.52 -53.95
C ALA A 330 5.91 9.90 -54.18
N LEU A 331 5.34 10.69 -55.08
CA LEU A 331 5.79 12.06 -55.36
C LEU A 331 5.48 13.00 -54.17
N ARG A 332 4.32 12.83 -53.52
CA ARG A 332 3.97 13.57 -52.29
C ARG A 332 4.90 13.25 -51.13
N VAL A 333 5.35 11.99 -51.00
CA VAL A 333 6.33 11.60 -49.98
C VAL A 333 7.68 12.27 -50.23
N GLN A 334 8.11 12.40 -51.49
CA GLN A 334 9.35 13.11 -51.85
C GLN A 334 9.28 14.63 -51.57
N HIS A 335 8.12 15.24 -51.79
CA HIS A 335 7.89 16.69 -51.63
C HIS A 335 7.03 17.01 -50.39
N ARG A 336 7.16 16.21 -49.34
CA ARG A 336 6.21 16.23 -48.21
C ARG A 336 6.19 17.55 -47.46
N ASP A 337 7.36 18.13 -47.20
CA ASP A 337 7.47 19.33 -46.38
C ASP A 337 6.77 20.51 -47.09
N GLU A 338 6.96 20.61 -48.42
CA GLU A 338 6.29 21.61 -49.27
C GLU A 338 4.76 21.43 -49.25
N LEU A 339 4.25 20.21 -49.47
CA LEU A 339 2.80 19.97 -49.50
C LEU A 339 2.14 20.16 -48.13
N GLU A 340 2.77 19.69 -47.07
CA GLU A 340 2.24 19.81 -45.72
C GLU A 340 2.19 21.28 -45.27
N GLU A 341 3.19 22.08 -45.61
CA GLU A 341 3.19 23.53 -45.33
C GLU A 341 2.07 24.25 -46.09
N LEU A 342 1.85 23.91 -47.36
CA LEU A 342 0.73 24.45 -48.15
C LEU A 342 -0.62 24.12 -47.54
N ILE A 343 -0.85 22.87 -47.13
CA ILE A 343 -2.09 22.45 -46.49
C ILE A 343 -2.26 23.18 -45.15
N GLU A 344 -1.21 23.26 -44.33
CA GLU A 344 -1.27 23.90 -43.02
C GLU A 344 -1.57 25.40 -43.12
N ALA A 345 -1.03 26.07 -44.14
CA ALA A 345 -1.32 27.48 -44.41
C ALA A 345 -2.82 27.72 -44.68
N GLU A 346 -3.53 26.77 -45.29
CA GLU A 346 -4.97 26.86 -45.50
C GLU A 346 -5.78 26.45 -44.26
N THR A 347 -5.38 25.41 -43.53
CA THR A 347 -6.10 24.97 -42.32
C THR A 347 -6.02 26.01 -41.21
N ARG A 348 -4.91 26.74 -41.07
CA ARG A 348 -4.74 27.81 -40.06
C ARG A 348 -5.69 29.00 -40.23
N LYS A 349 -6.28 29.17 -41.42
CA LYS A 349 -7.22 30.28 -41.70
C LYS A 349 -8.64 30.00 -41.20
N LYS A 350 -8.92 28.79 -40.73
CA LYS A 350 -10.24 28.32 -40.34
C LYS A 350 -10.20 27.73 -38.94
N SER A 351 -11.29 27.89 -38.20
CA SER A 351 -11.47 27.17 -36.94
C SER A 351 -11.57 25.67 -37.18
N THR A 352 -11.30 24.90 -36.13
CA THR A 352 -11.41 23.44 -36.16
C THR A 352 -12.83 23.02 -36.55
N GLN A 353 -13.85 23.66 -35.95
CA GLN A 353 -15.26 23.38 -36.23
C GLN A 353 -15.65 23.65 -37.69
N GLU A 354 -15.21 24.78 -38.27
CA GLU A 354 -15.48 25.08 -39.68
C GLU A 354 -14.85 24.02 -40.61
N LEU A 355 -13.66 23.51 -40.28
CA LEU A 355 -13.03 22.44 -41.06
C LEU A 355 -13.79 21.12 -40.92
N LEU A 356 -14.27 20.77 -39.72
CA LEU A 356 -15.11 19.59 -39.53
C LEU A 356 -16.37 19.64 -40.40
N GLU A 357 -17.01 20.81 -40.49
CA GLU A 357 -18.19 21.05 -41.34
C GLU A 357 -17.86 21.00 -42.84
N ILE A 358 -16.70 21.54 -43.26
CA ILE A 358 -16.24 21.49 -44.66
C ILE A 358 -16.04 20.05 -45.13
N PHE A 359 -15.49 19.19 -44.27
CA PHE A 359 -15.23 17.79 -44.59
C PHE A 359 -16.40 16.86 -44.30
N GLU A 360 -17.49 17.35 -43.70
CA GLU A 360 -18.68 16.56 -43.43
C GLU A 360 -19.29 15.98 -44.72
N GLY A 361 -19.59 14.67 -44.68
CA GLY A 361 -20.12 13.93 -45.82
C GLY A 361 -19.15 13.80 -47.01
N SER A 362 -17.89 14.24 -46.90
CA SER A 362 -16.90 14.18 -48.00
C SER A 362 -16.39 12.77 -48.28
N GLY A 363 -16.55 11.83 -47.35
CA GLY A 363 -15.95 10.50 -47.40
C GLY A 363 -14.47 10.45 -47.02
N MET A 364 -13.86 11.59 -46.65
CA MET A 364 -12.50 11.65 -46.13
C MET A 364 -12.44 11.22 -44.65
N PRO A 365 -11.38 10.54 -44.19
CA PRO A 365 -11.02 10.45 -42.78
C PRO A 365 -10.47 11.80 -42.26
N TYR A 366 -11.19 12.40 -41.32
CA TYR A 366 -10.77 13.61 -40.60
C TYR A 366 -11.26 13.56 -39.15
N ALA A 367 -10.55 14.23 -38.24
CA ALA A 367 -10.95 14.34 -36.83
C ALA A 367 -10.28 15.53 -36.15
N ALA A 368 -10.97 16.17 -35.20
CA ALA A 368 -10.33 17.08 -34.25
C ALA A 368 -9.46 16.29 -33.25
N ILE A 369 -8.36 16.90 -32.79
CA ILE A 369 -7.56 16.32 -31.71
C ILE A 369 -8.13 16.79 -30.37
N ASN A 370 -8.93 15.93 -29.74
CA ASN A 370 -9.58 16.22 -28.46
C ASN A 370 -8.69 15.81 -27.27
N ASP A 371 -8.87 16.49 -26.14
CA ASP A 371 -8.39 15.97 -24.86
C ASP A 371 -9.27 14.80 -24.36
N VAL A 372 -8.87 14.18 -23.25
CA VAL A 372 -9.59 13.02 -22.69
C VAL A 372 -10.97 13.40 -22.16
N GLN A 373 -11.12 14.59 -21.57
CA GLN A 373 -12.40 15.03 -21.03
C GLN A 373 -13.40 15.32 -22.16
N ASP A 374 -12.98 15.99 -23.21
CA ASP A 374 -13.77 16.22 -24.41
C ASP A 374 -14.13 14.90 -25.10
N THR A 375 -13.19 13.95 -25.17
CA THR A 375 -13.45 12.61 -25.69
C THR A 375 -14.54 11.89 -24.89
N LEU A 376 -14.52 11.96 -23.56
CA LEU A 376 -15.53 11.33 -22.70
C LEU A 376 -16.92 11.98 -22.81
N ASN A 377 -16.99 13.27 -23.21
CA ASN A 377 -18.23 14.00 -23.44
C ASN A 377 -18.66 14.02 -24.92
N HIS A 378 -17.85 13.46 -25.82
CA HIS A 378 -18.11 13.45 -27.26
C HIS A 378 -19.43 12.73 -27.57
N GLU A 379 -20.25 13.31 -28.45
CA GLU A 379 -21.60 12.80 -28.78
C GLU A 379 -21.56 11.31 -29.18
N HIS A 380 -20.62 10.93 -30.04
CA HIS A 380 -20.42 9.54 -30.43
C HIS A 380 -20.09 8.59 -29.26
N VAL A 381 -19.28 9.03 -28.28
CA VAL A 381 -18.87 8.21 -27.12
C VAL A 381 -20.07 7.99 -26.20
N LEU A 382 -20.86 9.03 -25.96
CA LEU A 382 -22.11 8.96 -25.20
C LEU A 382 -23.15 8.09 -25.91
N ALA A 383 -23.37 8.30 -27.21
CA ALA A 383 -24.31 7.51 -28.03
C ALA A 383 -23.95 6.02 -28.07
N ARG A 384 -22.66 5.68 -27.95
CA ARG A 384 -22.17 4.29 -27.87
C ARG A 384 -22.13 3.73 -26.46
N ASN A 385 -22.68 4.43 -25.47
CA ASN A 385 -22.73 4.02 -24.06
C ASN A 385 -21.34 3.65 -23.51
N MET A 386 -20.32 4.44 -23.84
CA MET A 386 -18.94 4.18 -23.41
C MET A 386 -18.64 4.78 -22.02
N VAL A 387 -19.46 5.68 -21.50
CA VAL A 387 -19.42 6.15 -20.11
C VAL A 387 -20.67 5.63 -19.41
N LYS A 388 -20.49 4.83 -18.35
CA LYS A 388 -21.59 4.22 -17.59
C LYS A 388 -21.48 4.62 -16.13
N GLU A 389 -22.60 5.04 -15.56
CA GLU A 389 -22.71 5.31 -14.13
C GLU A 389 -23.00 4.01 -13.37
N VAL A 390 -22.33 3.81 -12.24
CA VAL A 390 -22.51 2.67 -11.34
C VAL A 390 -22.52 3.13 -9.89
N GLU A 391 -23.34 2.47 -9.07
CA GLU A 391 -23.38 2.73 -7.64
C GLU A 391 -22.23 1.98 -6.96
N HIS A 392 -21.30 2.72 -6.37
CA HIS A 392 -20.18 2.16 -5.61
C HIS A 392 -20.47 2.21 -4.11
N PRO A 393 -20.25 1.11 -3.35
CA PRO A 393 -20.69 0.99 -1.96
C PRO A 393 -20.14 2.07 -1.01
N ALA A 394 -18.97 2.64 -1.28
CA ALA A 394 -18.39 3.71 -0.45
C ALA A 394 -18.32 5.08 -1.15
N CYS A 395 -18.38 5.12 -2.48
CA CYS A 395 -18.16 6.36 -3.26
C CYS A 395 -19.46 6.91 -3.87
N GLY A 396 -20.59 6.21 -3.66
CA GLY A 396 -21.86 6.55 -4.27
C GLY A 396 -21.81 6.40 -5.80
N PRO A 397 -22.51 7.25 -6.56
CA PRO A 397 -22.53 7.17 -8.01
C PRO A 397 -21.18 7.58 -8.62
N ILE A 398 -20.53 6.66 -9.32
CA ILE A 398 -19.27 6.88 -10.05
C ILE A 398 -19.43 6.56 -11.53
N LYS A 399 -18.67 7.25 -12.39
CA LYS A 399 -18.64 7.00 -13.83
C LYS A 399 -17.44 6.13 -14.21
N LEU A 400 -17.69 5.06 -14.96
CA LEU A 400 -16.68 4.12 -15.46
C LEU A 400 -16.74 4.03 -16.99
N VAL A 401 -15.59 3.74 -17.61
CA VAL A 401 -15.51 3.44 -19.05
C VAL A 401 -16.06 2.04 -19.30
N ASN A 402 -17.07 1.92 -20.16
CA ASN A 402 -17.75 0.66 -20.46
C ASN A 402 -16.94 -0.25 -21.40
N THR A 403 -17.37 -1.49 -21.59
CA THR A 403 -16.75 -2.42 -22.56
C THR A 403 -16.91 -1.92 -24.01
N PRO A 404 -15.86 -2.00 -24.85
CA PRO A 404 -15.88 -1.50 -26.22
C PRO A 404 -16.67 -2.40 -27.18
N VAL A 405 -16.83 -3.69 -26.87
CA VAL A 405 -17.48 -4.66 -27.76
C VAL A 405 -19.00 -4.63 -27.57
N LYS A 406 -19.74 -4.42 -28.67
CA LYS A 406 -21.20 -4.42 -28.68
C LYS A 406 -21.72 -5.72 -29.27
N TRP A 407 -22.62 -6.37 -28.55
CA TRP A 407 -23.15 -7.69 -28.87
C TRP A 407 -24.60 -7.56 -29.36
N SER A 408 -24.99 -8.39 -30.33
CA SER A 408 -26.33 -8.38 -30.91
C SER A 408 -27.35 -9.20 -30.12
N GLN A 409 -26.90 -10.18 -29.32
CA GLN A 409 -27.76 -11.11 -28.58
C GLN A 409 -27.46 -11.07 -27.08
N SER A 410 -26.28 -11.53 -26.66
CA SER A 410 -25.85 -11.48 -25.27
C SER A 410 -25.57 -10.04 -24.82
N THR A 411 -25.68 -9.74 -23.52
CA THR A 411 -25.41 -8.39 -22.98
C THR A 411 -24.26 -8.32 -21.96
N PRO A 412 -23.00 -8.67 -22.34
CA PRO A 412 -21.83 -8.41 -21.50
C PRO A 412 -21.69 -6.95 -21.07
N GLY A 413 -21.15 -6.71 -19.88
CA GLY A 413 -20.95 -5.36 -19.36
C GLY A 413 -20.74 -5.29 -17.85
N ILE A 414 -20.80 -4.07 -17.31
CA ILE A 414 -20.61 -3.81 -15.89
C ILE A 414 -21.84 -4.27 -15.10
N ARG A 415 -21.67 -5.29 -14.25
CA ARG A 415 -22.67 -5.90 -13.36
C ARG A 415 -22.44 -5.56 -11.89
N LEU A 416 -21.18 -5.58 -11.46
CA LEU A 416 -20.76 -5.22 -10.10
C LEU A 416 -19.77 -4.05 -10.16
N PRO A 417 -19.86 -3.09 -9.23
CA PRO A 417 -18.84 -2.07 -9.08
C PRO A 417 -17.50 -2.71 -8.66
N PRO A 418 -16.36 -2.00 -8.83
CA PRO A 418 -15.10 -2.42 -8.21
C PRO A 418 -15.27 -2.63 -6.70
N PRO A 419 -14.71 -3.70 -6.11
CA PRO A 419 -14.95 -4.04 -4.71
C PRO A 419 -14.07 -3.24 -3.73
N LEU A 420 -14.59 -2.99 -2.53
CA LEU A 420 -13.77 -2.57 -1.39
C LEU A 420 -12.80 -3.69 -0.98
N LEU A 421 -11.70 -3.33 -0.32
CA LEU A 421 -10.71 -4.30 0.13
C LEU A 421 -11.35 -5.34 1.06
N GLY A 422 -11.29 -6.61 0.64
CA GLY A 422 -11.79 -7.73 1.43
C GLY A 422 -13.31 -7.76 1.60
N GLN A 423 -14.06 -6.96 0.82
CA GLN A 423 -15.52 -6.84 0.91
C GLN A 423 -16.25 -8.18 0.92
N HIS A 424 -15.74 -9.16 0.18
CA HIS A 424 -16.39 -10.45 -0.04
C HIS A 424 -15.67 -11.60 0.69
N THR A 425 -14.75 -11.30 1.61
CA THR A 425 -13.93 -12.33 2.30
C THR A 425 -14.81 -13.37 3.00
N ASN A 426 -15.84 -12.94 3.73
CA ASN A 426 -16.74 -13.85 4.44
C ASN A 426 -17.63 -14.63 3.48
N GLU A 427 -18.18 -13.95 2.46
CA GLU A 427 -19.01 -14.57 1.44
C GLU A 427 -18.24 -15.71 0.74
N ILE A 428 -16.99 -15.46 0.35
CA ILE A 428 -16.16 -16.46 -0.33
C ILE A 428 -15.82 -17.63 0.59
N LEU A 429 -15.39 -17.37 1.83
CA LEU A 429 -15.03 -18.43 2.78
C LEU A 429 -16.23 -19.30 3.16
N ASN A 430 -17.40 -18.69 3.35
CA ASN A 430 -18.61 -19.42 3.74
C ASN A 430 -19.27 -20.10 2.53
N ASP A 431 -19.59 -19.34 1.48
CA ASP A 431 -20.45 -19.83 0.40
C ASP A 431 -19.67 -20.67 -0.61
N THR A 432 -18.38 -20.36 -0.83
CA THR A 432 -17.55 -21.11 -1.78
C THR A 432 -16.79 -22.26 -1.13
N LEU A 433 -16.28 -22.06 0.09
CA LEU A 433 -15.46 -23.08 0.79
C LEU A 433 -16.19 -23.83 1.90
N GLY A 434 -17.42 -23.42 2.27
CA GLY A 434 -18.20 -24.08 3.31
C GLY A 434 -17.63 -23.94 4.72
N MET A 435 -16.80 -22.92 4.97
CA MET A 435 -16.19 -22.71 6.29
C MET A 435 -17.22 -22.18 7.30
N SER A 436 -17.08 -22.60 8.56
CA SER A 436 -17.96 -22.11 9.64
C SER A 436 -17.60 -20.68 10.03
N LYS A 437 -18.53 -19.97 10.68
CA LYS A 437 -18.26 -18.61 11.17
C LYS A 437 -17.13 -18.61 12.20
N GLU A 438 -17.05 -19.67 12.98
CA GLU A 438 -16.02 -19.91 13.99
C GLU A 438 -14.65 -20.06 13.35
N ASP A 439 -14.52 -20.84 12.27
CA ASP A 439 -13.26 -21.00 11.52
C ASP A 439 -12.81 -19.68 10.90
N VAL A 440 -13.74 -18.89 10.34
CA VAL A 440 -13.43 -17.59 9.74
C VAL A 440 -12.95 -16.60 10.80
N GLU A 441 -13.56 -16.59 11.99
CA GLU A 441 -13.13 -15.74 13.08
C GLU A 441 -11.77 -16.17 13.65
N ALA A 442 -11.49 -17.48 13.70
CA ALA A 442 -10.17 -18.00 14.05
C ALA A 442 -9.10 -17.48 13.06
N LEU A 443 -9.35 -17.62 11.75
CA LEU A 443 -8.46 -17.11 10.70
C LEU A 443 -8.24 -15.59 10.77
N ARG A 444 -9.27 -14.83 11.14
CA ARG A 444 -9.14 -13.38 11.38
C ARG A 444 -8.25 -13.08 12.57
N SER A 445 -8.43 -13.83 13.66
CA SER A 445 -7.64 -13.64 14.88
C SER A 445 -6.17 -13.98 14.68
N GLU A 446 -5.87 -14.88 13.74
CA GLU A 446 -4.52 -15.25 13.32
C GLU A 446 -3.92 -14.30 12.27
N GLY A 447 -4.68 -13.29 11.79
CA GLY A 447 -4.25 -12.37 10.76
C GLY A 447 -4.12 -12.99 9.36
N VAL A 448 -4.72 -14.16 9.14
CA VAL A 448 -4.76 -14.86 7.85
C VAL A 448 -5.68 -14.12 6.88
N VAL A 449 -6.75 -13.53 7.40
CA VAL A 449 -7.72 -12.71 6.67
C VAL A 449 -7.87 -11.34 7.33
N ALA A 450 -8.44 -10.35 6.64
CA ALA A 450 -8.47 -8.95 7.10
C ALA A 450 -9.05 -8.79 8.53
N TYR A 451 -8.38 -8.00 9.38
CA TYR A 451 -8.71 -7.78 10.81
C TYR A 451 -8.86 -6.28 11.13
N SER A 452 -9.93 -5.90 11.85
CA SER A 452 -10.16 -4.55 12.40
C SER A 452 -9.51 -4.41 13.78
N LEU A 453 -8.79 -3.30 14.04
CA LEU A 453 -8.07 -3.10 15.30
C LEU A 453 -9.01 -3.09 16.52
N PHE A 454 -10.19 -2.49 16.39
CA PHE A 454 -11.26 -2.52 17.40
C PHE A 454 -12.52 -3.19 16.87
N ASN A 455 -13.08 -4.07 17.69
CA ASN A 455 -14.48 -4.47 17.56
C ASN A 455 -15.32 -3.47 18.37
N VAL A 456 -16.03 -2.58 17.67
CA VAL A 456 -16.84 -1.51 18.30
C VAL A 456 -18.30 -1.96 18.37
N PHE A 457 -18.87 -1.96 19.58
CA PHE A 457 -20.25 -2.35 19.86
C PHE A 457 -21.02 -1.14 20.38
N LEU A 458 -22.29 -1.01 20.01
CA LEU A 458 -23.18 0.03 20.53
C LEU A 458 -24.19 -0.58 21.49
N ARG A 459 -24.37 0.01 22.67
CA ARG A 459 -25.43 -0.32 23.62
C ARG A 459 -26.34 0.88 23.81
N LEU A 460 -27.60 0.75 23.41
CA LEU A 460 -28.65 1.71 23.74
C LEU A 460 -29.14 1.48 25.17
N ARG A 461 -29.39 2.58 25.91
CA ARG A 461 -29.94 2.51 27.26
C ARG A 461 -31.30 3.19 27.34
N PRO A 462 -32.24 2.64 28.13
CA PRO A 462 -33.53 3.30 28.37
C PRO A 462 -33.30 4.71 28.95
N SER A 463 -34.00 5.69 28.39
CA SER A 463 -33.90 7.08 28.84
C SER A 463 -34.96 7.43 29.88
N ASN A 464 -34.58 8.26 30.85
CA ASN A 464 -35.52 8.95 31.74
C ASN A 464 -35.91 10.35 31.22
N ALA A 465 -35.40 10.77 30.06
CA ALA A 465 -35.67 12.07 29.48
C ALA A 465 -37.02 12.12 28.72
N THR A 466 -37.69 13.27 28.77
CA THR A 466 -38.95 13.54 28.07
C THR A 466 -38.78 13.99 26.61
N SER A 467 -37.54 14.05 26.11
CA SER A 467 -37.23 14.44 24.73
C SER A 467 -37.68 13.40 23.69
N ALA A 468 -37.87 13.85 22.45
CA ALA A 468 -38.13 12.96 21.33
C ALA A 468 -36.91 12.06 21.05
N ARG A 469 -37.18 10.80 20.67
CA ARG A 469 -36.14 9.84 20.26
C ARG A 469 -35.55 10.28 18.93
N PHE A 470 -34.23 10.36 18.87
CA PHE A 470 -33.50 10.81 17.68
C PHE A 470 -32.61 9.72 17.05
N LEU A 471 -32.51 8.54 17.67
CA LEU A 471 -31.77 7.38 17.17
C LEU A 471 -32.74 6.26 16.74
N THR A 472 -32.58 5.77 15.51
CA THR A 472 -33.30 4.60 14.99
C THR A 472 -32.31 3.47 14.68
N VAL A 473 -32.68 2.24 15.03
CA VAL A 473 -31.90 1.03 14.69
C VAL A 473 -32.48 0.46 13.41
N GLU A 474 -31.63 0.10 12.45
CA GLU A 474 -32.09 -0.50 11.20
C GLU A 474 -32.36 -2.01 11.39
N GLU A 475 -33.51 -2.47 10.90
CA GLU A 475 -33.89 -3.89 10.95
C GLU A 475 -33.03 -4.73 9.99
N SER A 476 -32.58 -5.90 10.45
CA SER A 476 -31.75 -6.83 9.67
C SER A 476 -32.54 -8.11 9.39
N ASN A 477 -32.66 -8.48 8.11
CA ASN A 477 -33.46 -9.64 7.69
C ASN A 477 -32.84 -11.01 8.02
N GLN A 478 -31.55 -11.09 8.40
CA GLN A 478 -30.84 -12.37 8.64
C GLN A 478 -29.70 -12.28 9.70
N GLY A 479 -29.81 -11.42 10.73
CA GLY A 479 -28.76 -11.27 11.74
C GLY A 479 -29.02 -10.19 12.80
N HIS A 480 -28.05 -9.97 13.70
CA HIS A 480 -28.12 -8.87 14.69
C HIS A 480 -27.96 -7.49 14.01
N PRO A 481 -28.59 -6.43 14.55
CA PRO A 481 -28.52 -5.10 13.94
C PRO A 481 -27.10 -4.54 14.02
N THR A 482 -26.66 -3.90 12.93
CA THR A 482 -25.29 -3.38 12.78
C THR A 482 -25.24 -1.88 12.48
N HIS A 483 -26.37 -1.27 12.12
CA HIS A 483 -26.44 0.13 11.70
C HIS A 483 -27.47 0.90 12.54
N ILE A 484 -27.16 2.17 12.79
CA ILE A 484 -28.10 3.14 13.37
C ILE A 484 -28.17 4.38 12.50
N THR A 485 -29.30 5.08 12.59
CA THR A 485 -29.51 6.37 11.94
C THR A 485 -29.84 7.42 13.00
N ILE A 486 -29.22 8.59 12.90
CA ILE A 486 -29.46 9.73 13.79
C ILE A 486 -30.24 10.80 13.02
N GLN A 487 -31.44 11.15 13.50
CA GLN A 487 -32.25 12.21 12.93
C GLN A 487 -32.18 13.47 13.80
N PRO A 488 -31.80 14.63 13.25
CA PRO A 488 -31.74 15.87 14.04
C PRO A 488 -33.14 16.29 14.54
N PRO A 489 -33.27 16.73 15.79
CA PRO A 489 -34.56 17.13 16.35
C PRO A 489 -35.13 18.36 15.63
N THR A 490 -36.38 18.29 15.20
CA THR A 490 -37.12 19.35 14.50
C THR A 490 -37.57 20.46 15.46
N ASN A 491 -36.63 21.17 16.10
CA ASN A 491 -36.98 22.35 16.89
C ASN A 491 -37.02 23.61 16.01
N THR A 492 -38.13 24.34 16.10
CA THR A 492 -38.60 25.44 15.24
C THR A 492 -37.76 26.72 15.24
N ASN A 493 -36.55 26.73 15.82
CA ASN A 493 -35.70 27.94 15.93
C ASN A 493 -34.28 27.80 15.37
N ASP A 494 -33.86 26.64 14.84
CA ASP A 494 -32.52 26.47 14.22
C ASP A 494 -32.65 26.44 12.68
N LYS A 495 -32.25 27.52 11.99
CA LYS A 495 -32.31 27.64 10.51
C LYS A 495 -31.31 26.74 9.76
N ARG A 496 -30.53 25.91 10.46
CA ARG A 496 -29.56 24.98 9.86
C ARG A 496 -30.22 23.61 9.65
N LYS A 497 -30.56 23.28 8.40
CA LYS A 497 -30.90 21.89 8.02
C LYS A 497 -29.66 21.02 8.25
N ARG A 498 -29.67 20.21 9.32
CA ARG A 498 -28.62 19.20 9.56
C ARG A 498 -28.98 17.94 8.79
N ALA A 499 -27.98 17.28 8.21
CA ALA A 499 -28.17 16.00 7.52
C ALA A 499 -28.46 14.88 8.53
N VAL A 500 -29.16 13.85 8.05
CA VAL A 500 -29.33 12.58 8.77
C VAL A 500 -28.00 11.83 8.67
N GLU A 501 -27.48 11.34 9.79
CA GLU A 501 -26.18 10.64 9.84
C GLU A 501 -26.39 9.14 10.09
N ARG A 502 -25.68 8.29 9.37
CA ARG A 502 -25.71 6.83 9.55
C ARG A 502 -24.38 6.34 10.15
N PHE A 503 -24.45 5.47 11.16
CA PHE A 503 -23.27 4.90 11.80
C PHE A 503 -23.31 3.37 11.82
N ALA A 504 -22.17 2.76 11.53
CA ALA A 504 -22.01 1.31 11.50
C ALA A 504 -21.21 0.81 12.71
N PHE A 505 -21.68 -0.26 13.33
CA PHE A 505 -21.09 -0.94 14.49
C PHE A 505 -20.88 -2.42 14.18
N THR A 506 -20.13 -3.11 15.02
CA THR A 506 -19.97 -4.59 14.95
C THR A 506 -21.29 -5.26 15.26
N GLN A 507 -21.97 -4.78 16.32
CA GLN A 507 -23.33 -5.13 16.68
C GLN A 507 -23.92 -4.00 17.52
N VAL A 508 -25.23 -3.78 17.36
CA VAL A 508 -26.04 -2.84 18.13
C VAL A 508 -26.90 -3.65 19.10
N PHE A 509 -26.83 -3.31 20.38
CA PHE A 509 -27.67 -3.83 21.44
C PHE A 509 -28.76 -2.82 21.75
N GLU A 510 -30.01 -3.25 21.63
CA GLU A 510 -31.19 -2.44 21.91
C GLU A 510 -31.37 -2.17 23.41
N GLU A 511 -32.34 -1.33 23.75
CA GLU A 511 -32.57 -0.79 25.11
C GLU A 511 -32.87 -1.89 26.15
N ASP A 512 -33.41 -3.03 25.72
CA ASP A 512 -33.77 -4.19 26.53
C ASP A 512 -32.59 -5.15 26.80
N ALA A 513 -31.43 -4.91 26.18
CA ALA A 513 -30.27 -5.79 26.31
C ALA A 513 -29.72 -5.83 27.75
N GLN A 514 -29.76 -7.04 28.33
CA GLN A 514 -29.25 -7.33 29.66
C GLN A 514 -27.71 -7.41 29.69
N GLN A 515 -27.12 -7.27 30.88
CA GLN A 515 -25.65 -7.33 31.06
C GLN A 515 -25.04 -8.66 30.57
N MET A 516 -25.74 -9.78 30.77
CA MET A 516 -25.26 -11.09 30.30
C MET A 516 -25.22 -11.19 28.77
N HIS A 517 -26.26 -10.67 28.10
CA HIS A 517 -26.32 -10.65 26.64
C HIS A 517 -25.17 -9.80 26.08
N LEU A 518 -24.86 -8.68 26.71
CA LEU A 518 -23.72 -7.86 26.36
C LEU A 518 -22.38 -8.57 26.59
N PHE A 519 -22.20 -9.25 27.74
CA PHE A 519 -20.96 -9.95 28.08
C PHE A 519 -20.63 -11.07 27.08
N LYS A 520 -21.64 -11.87 26.69
CA LYS A 520 -21.48 -12.93 25.67
C LYS A 520 -21.40 -12.37 24.25
N GLY A 521 -22.22 -11.38 23.90
CA GLY A 521 -22.35 -10.84 22.54
C GLY A 521 -21.21 -9.92 22.11
N THR A 522 -20.50 -9.26 23.05
CA THR A 522 -19.38 -8.36 22.72
C THR A 522 -18.06 -9.09 22.47
N GLY A 523 -17.98 -10.39 22.74
CA GLY A 523 -16.76 -11.16 22.55
C GLY A 523 -15.78 -11.11 23.74
N ILE A 524 -16.21 -10.63 24.92
CA ILE A 524 -15.35 -10.51 26.11
C ILE A 524 -14.89 -11.89 26.59
N VAL A 525 -15.74 -12.91 26.52
CA VAL A 525 -15.38 -14.29 26.92
C VAL A 525 -14.21 -14.82 26.08
N GLN A 526 -14.24 -14.63 24.77
CA GLN A 526 -13.17 -15.01 23.85
C GLN A 526 -11.90 -14.15 24.01
N MET A 527 -12.06 -12.91 24.52
CA MET A 527 -10.92 -12.10 24.92
C MET A 527 -10.24 -12.70 26.15
N ILE A 528 -11.01 -13.07 27.18
CA ILE A 528 -10.49 -13.72 28.40
C ILE A 528 -9.76 -15.00 28.05
N GLU A 529 -10.37 -15.88 27.23
CA GLU A 529 -9.76 -17.11 26.75
C GLU A 529 -8.39 -16.85 26.08
N GLY A 530 -8.33 -15.83 25.20
CA GLY A 530 -7.08 -15.44 24.57
C GLY A 530 -6.03 -14.92 25.55
N VAL A 531 -6.43 -14.18 26.59
CA VAL A 531 -5.50 -13.67 27.61
C VAL A 531 -4.95 -14.80 28.48
N MET A 532 -5.73 -15.83 28.78
CA MET A 532 -5.24 -17.01 29.49
C MET A 532 -4.33 -17.89 28.63
N GLY A 533 -4.56 -17.86 27.30
CA GLY A 533 -3.82 -18.63 26.31
C GLY A 533 -4.22 -20.10 26.30
N ALA A 534 -4.32 -20.70 25.11
CA ALA A 534 -4.63 -22.12 24.95
C ALA A 534 -3.62 -23.01 25.72
N PRO A 535 -3.97 -24.26 26.06
CA PRO A 535 -3.05 -25.19 26.70
C PRO A 535 -1.72 -25.28 25.94
N GLY A 536 -0.60 -25.11 26.63
CA GLY A 536 0.74 -25.08 26.02
C GLY A 536 1.13 -23.79 25.26
N HIS A 537 0.25 -22.80 25.14
CA HIS A 537 0.52 -21.50 24.51
C HIS A 537 0.54 -20.35 25.53
N HIS A 538 1.28 -19.29 25.18
CA HIS A 538 1.27 -18.02 25.90
C HIS A 538 -0.01 -17.22 25.59
N GLY A 539 -0.49 -16.45 26.56
CA GLY A 539 -1.66 -15.59 26.38
C GLY A 539 -1.35 -14.33 25.57
N ARG A 540 -2.37 -13.79 24.89
CA ARG A 540 -2.32 -12.49 24.18
C ARG A 540 -2.77 -11.35 25.09
N ASP A 541 -2.37 -10.11 24.81
CA ASP A 541 -2.91 -8.96 25.54
C ASP A 541 -4.33 -8.63 25.05
N GLY A 542 -5.18 -8.19 25.98
CA GLY A 542 -6.56 -7.77 25.71
C GLY A 542 -6.82 -6.34 26.20
N LEU A 543 -7.56 -5.56 25.40
CA LEU A 543 -8.04 -4.22 25.76
C LEU A 543 -9.56 -4.19 25.71
N PHE A 544 -10.19 -3.83 26.81
CA PHE A 544 -11.64 -3.62 26.86
C PHE A 544 -11.94 -2.19 27.28
N ALA A 545 -12.42 -1.35 26.36
CA ALA A 545 -12.73 0.05 26.62
C ALA A 545 -14.24 0.32 26.60
N THR A 546 -14.70 1.21 27.47
CA THR A 546 -16.08 1.73 27.42
C THR A 546 -16.10 3.23 27.20
N LEU A 547 -17.00 3.71 26.34
CA LEU A 547 -17.15 5.11 25.96
C LEU A 547 -18.63 5.50 25.96
N GLY A 548 -18.98 6.73 26.32
CA GLY A 548 -20.39 7.17 26.34
C GLY A 548 -20.60 8.50 27.05
N CYS A 549 -21.72 9.16 26.79
CA CYS A 549 -22.04 10.45 27.41
C CYS A 549 -22.47 10.27 28.88
N SER A 550 -22.37 11.32 29.69
CA SER A 550 -22.96 11.31 31.02
C SER A 550 -24.47 11.06 30.95
N GLY A 551 -24.97 10.16 31.80
CA GLY A 551 -26.36 9.70 31.75
C GLY A 551 -26.63 8.53 30.78
N SER A 552 -25.72 8.19 29.87
CA SER A 552 -25.89 7.08 28.91
C SER A 552 -25.80 5.68 29.52
N GLY A 553 -25.63 5.56 30.85
CA GLY A 553 -25.47 4.27 31.52
C GLY A 553 -24.10 3.62 31.37
N LYS A 554 -23.05 4.36 30.96
CA LYS A 554 -21.66 3.88 30.88
C LYS A 554 -21.18 3.22 32.17
N SER A 555 -21.26 3.94 33.30
CA SER A 555 -20.79 3.43 34.61
C SER A 555 -21.58 2.20 35.06
N HIS A 556 -22.88 2.15 34.76
CA HIS A 556 -23.71 0.97 35.00
C HIS A 556 -23.23 -0.21 34.15
N THR A 557 -22.87 0.02 32.89
CA THR A 557 -22.39 -1.02 31.98
C THR A 557 -21.08 -1.62 32.47
N ILE A 558 -20.08 -0.78 32.76
CA ILE A 558 -18.74 -1.22 33.15
C ILE A 558 -18.64 -1.69 34.62
N LEU A 559 -19.16 -0.93 35.58
CA LEU A 559 -19.02 -1.20 37.03
C LEU A 559 -20.28 -1.78 37.68
N GLY A 560 -21.43 -1.75 37.02
CA GLY A 560 -22.69 -2.28 37.57
C GLY A 560 -23.38 -1.32 38.55
N THR A 561 -24.25 -1.89 39.38
CA THR A 561 -24.98 -1.22 40.46
C THR A 561 -24.84 -2.03 41.75
N LYS A 562 -25.47 -1.59 42.84
CA LYS A 562 -25.49 -2.35 44.10
C LYS A 562 -26.19 -3.72 43.97
N THR A 563 -27.07 -3.89 42.98
CA THR A 563 -27.86 -5.13 42.79
C THR A 563 -27.43 -5.93 41.57
N GLN A 564 -26.94 -5.27 40.51
CA GLN A 564 -26.56 -5.90 39.25
C GLN A 564 -25.06 -5.76 38.97
N ARG A 565 -24.41 -6.86 38.57
CA ARG A 565 -23.00 -6.90 38.19
C ARG A 565 -22.72 -6.11 36.90
N GLY A 566 -21.59 -5.42 36.87
CA GLY A 566 -21.03 -4.79 35.67
C GLY A 566 -20.08 -5.72 34.91
N LEU A 567 -19.67 -5.31 33.72
CA LEU A 567 -18.74 -6.09 32.88
C LEU A 567 -17.39 -6.34 33.56
N VAL A 568 -16.86 -5.40 34.37
CA VAL A 568 -15.61 -5.59 35.14
C VAL A 568 -15.75 -6.72 36.15
N GLN A 569 -16.85 -6.72 36.92
CA GLN A 569 -17.12 -7.72 37.94
C GLN A 569 -17.32 -9.11 37.32
N MET A 570 -18.07 -9.19 36.21
CA MET A 570 -18.27 -10.44 35.46
C MET A 570 -16.98 -10.96 34.84
N THR A 571 -16.12 -10.06 34.33
CA THR A 571 -14.80 -10.41 33.80
C THR A 571 -13.91 -11.01 34.88
N LEU A 572 -13.84 -10.36 36.05
CA LEU A 572 -13.07 -10.87 37.19
C LEU A 572 -13.60 -12.24 37.64
N ASP A 573 -14.91 -12.39 37.81
CA ASP A 573 -15.51 -13.67 38.22
C ASP A 573 -15.17 -14.78 37.22
N THR A 574 -15.33 -14.53 35.91
CA THR A 574 -14.98 -15.52 34.86
C THR A 574 -13.49 -15.89 34.89
N VAL A 575 -12.59 -14.92 35.12
CA VAL A 575 -11.14 -15.17 35.22
C VAL A 575 -10.83 -16.02 36.46
N TYR A 576 -11.42 -15.70 37.62
CA TYR A 576 -11.20 -16.47 38.85
C TYR A 576 -11.81 -17.87 38.76
N GLN A 577 -13.01 -18.02 38.20
CA GLN A 577 -13.63 -19.33 37.96
C GLN A 577 -12.74 -20.21 37.09
N ALA A 578 -12.11 -19.66 36.05
CA ALA A 578 -11.20 -20.41 35.19
C ALA A 578 -9.84 -20.73 35.84
N CYS A 579 -9.43 -19.98 36.87
CA CYS A 579 -8.13 -20.16 37.54
C CYS A 579 -8.22 -20.88 38.90
N ASP A 580 -9.42 -21.10 39.46
CA ASP A 580 -9.63 -21.42 40.88
C ASP A 580 -8.83 -22.64 41.38
N GLY A 581 -8.74 -23.69 40.56
CA GLY A 581 -7.99 -24.91 40.90
C GLY A 581 -6.46 -24.81 40.79
N GLN A 582 -5.93 -23.77 40.13
CA GLN A 582 -4.51 -23.61 39.74
C GLN A 582 -3.91 -22.27 40.19
N LEU A 583 -4.67 -21.48 40.94
CA LEU A 583 -4.22 -20.18 41.42
C LEU A 583 -3.17 -20.36 42.53
N VAL A 584 -2.04 -19.66 42.40
CA VAL A 584 -1.05 -19.60 43.46
C VAL A 584 -1.68 -18.90 44.67
N GLN A 585 -2.01 -19.68 45.71
CA GLN A 585 -2.56 -19.13 46.92
C GLN A 585 -1.55 -18.18 47.58
N SER A 586 -1.96 -16.94 47.82
CA SER A 586 -1.20 -15.86 48.46
C SER A 586 -0.75 -16.18 49.90
N PHE A 587 -1.15 -17.32 50.43
CA PHE A 587 -0.77 -17.81 51.74
C PHE A 587 0.29 -18.90 51.57
N TYR A 588 1.41 -18.78 52.30
CA TYR A 588 2.42 -19.81 52.58
C TYR A 588 3.79 -19.81 51.86
N GLY A 589 4.25 -18.74 51.18
CA GLY A 589 5.67 -18.74 50.77
C GLY A 589 6.30 -17.43 50.32
N ALA A 590 7.35 -16.99 51.04
CA ALA A 590 8.31 -15.98 50.56
C ALA A 590 8.89 -16.27 49.14
N PRO A 591 9.13 -17.54 48.72
CA PRO A 591 9.71 -17.81 47.40
C PRO A 591 8.80 -17.49 46.21
N ALA A 592 7.47 -17.68 46.33
CA ALA A 592 6.53 -17.42 45.24
C ALA A 592 6.39 -15.91 44.99
N PHE A 593 6.32 -15.12 46.07
CA PHE A 593 6.31 -13.66 46.00
C PHE A 593 7.60 -13.11 45.38
N SER A 594 8.77 -13.58 45.83
CA SER A 594 10.06 -13.16 45.26
C SER A 594 10.19 -13.53 43.77
N SER A 595 9.68 -14.70 43.37
CA SER A 595 9.67 -15.12 41.95
C SER A 595 8.73 -14.28 41.09
N LEU A 596 7.56 -13.92 41.60
CA LEU A 596 6.60 -13.06 40.91
C LEU A 596 7.11 -11.62 40.76
N ALA A 597 7.77 -11.10 41.80
CA ALA A 597 8.40 -9.79 41.81
C ALA A 597 9.61 -9.73 40.86
N ALA A 598 10.45 -10.76 40.82
CA ALA A 598 11.56 -10.85 39.87
C ALA A 598 11.10 -10.93 38.41
N ALA A 599 9.89 -11.43 38.16
CA ALA A 599 9.28 -11.48 36.83
C ALA A 599 8.46 -10.24 36.46
N ASP A 600 8.40 -9.21 37.30
CA ASP A 600 7.66 -7.98 36.99
C ASP A 600 8.51 -6.99 36.19
N VAL A 601 8.09 -6.69 34.97
CA VAL A 601 8.85 -5.82 34.06
C VAL A 601 8.64 -4.31 34.30
N SER A 602 7.81 -3.91 35.26
CA SER A 602 7.30 -2.53 35.38
C SER A 602 7.90 -1.71 36.52
N ASP A 603 8.97 -2.18 37.15
CA ASP A 603 9.59 -1.55 38.33
C ASP A 603 8.55 -1.19 39.40
N SER A 604 7.57 -2.06 39.60
CA SER A 604 6.39 -1.81 40.45
C SER A 604 6.65 -2.12 41.93
N GLN A 605 5.86 -1.50 42.81
CA GLN A 605 5.79 -1.91 44.21
C GLN A 605 4.74 -3.01 44.35
N MET A 606 5.16 -4.24 44.60
CA MET A 606 4.25 -5.38 44.75
C MET A 606 3.85 -5.58 46.21
N TYR A 607 2.56 -5.81 46.46
CA TYR A 607 2.00 -6.17 47.77
C TYR A 607 1.07 -7.38 47.62
N THR A 608 0.93 -8.18 48.68
CA THR A 608 -0.19 -9.12 48.77
C THR A 608 -1.45 -8.36 49.16
N ALA A 609 -2.63 -8.82 48.72
CA ALA A 609 -3.90 -8.17 49.03
C ALA A 609 -4.09 -7.93 50.54
N THR A 610 -3.77 -8.92 51.38
CA THR A 610 -3.84 -8.81 52.84
C THR A 610 -2.93 -7.72 53.39
N ALA A 611 -1.65 -7.71 52.99
CA ALA A 611 -0.69 -6.72 53.47
C ALA A 611 -1.09 -5.29 53.05
N TYR A 612 -1.59 -5.15 51.82
CA TYR A 612 -2.10 -3.87 51.34
C TYR A 612 -3.32 -3.38 52.13
N LEU A 613 -4.34 -4.24 52.30
CA LEU A 613 -5.56 -3.87 53.02
C LEU A 613 -5.27 -3.54 54.49
N ASP A 614 -4.35 -4.25 55.14
CA ASP A 614 -3.90 -3.94 56.50
C ASP A 614 -3.20 -2.57 56.59
N THR A 615 -2.39 -2.20 55.60
CA THR A 615 -1.77 -0.86 55.57
C THR A 615 -2.79 0.26 55.36
N VAL A 616 -3.86 0.02 54.61
CA VAL A 616 -4.89 1.04 54.30
C VAL A 616 -5.91 1.19 55.44
N TYR A 617 -6.31 0.08 56.07
CA TYR A 617 -7.42 0.04 57.04
C TYR A 617 -6.99 -0.30 58.49
N GLY A 618 -5.71 -0.62 58.74
CA GLY A 618 -5.17 -0.92 60.07
C GLY A 618 -5.12 0.29 61.01
N ASP A 619 -5.24 0.05 62.32
CA ASP A 619 -5.13 1.09 63.36
C ASP A 619 -3.64 1.37 63.70
N ASN A 620 -3.20 2.62 63.53
CA ASN A 620 -1.88 3.13 63.94
C ASN A 620 -1.74 3.18 65.47
N GLN A 621 -1.48 2.05 66.13
CA GLN A 621 -1.10 2.01 67.57
C GLN A 621 0.35 1.58 67.83
N SER A 622 1.24 1.72 66.85
CA SER A 622 2.68 1.48 67.02
C SER A 622 3.52 2.77 67.01
N GLU A 623 3.00 3.88 67.53
CA GLU A 623 3.80 5.06 67.89
C GLU A 623 4.30 4.95 69.34
N ARG A 624 5.27 4.06 69.61
CA ARG A 624 6.17 4.19 70.77
C ARG A 624 7.50 3.49 70.51
N PHE A 625 8.42 4.15 69.81
CA PHE A 625 9.87 4.05 70.05
C PHE A 625 10.55 5.37 69.63
N PRO A 626 11.56 5.87 70.36
CA PRO A 626 12.01 7.26 70.24
C PRO A 626 13.04 7.43 69.13
N SER A 627 13.03 8.64 68.56
CA SER A 627 13.95 9.14 67.54
C SER A 627 15.44 8.85 67.84
N ARG A 628 16.12 8.18 66.90
CA ARG A 628 17.52 8.41 66.55
C ARG A 628 17.79 7.89 65.12
N ALA A 629 18.65 8.61 64.40
CA ALA A 629 18.94 8.45 62.97
C ALA A 629 19.20 7.00 62.53
N GLN A 630 18.66 6.60 61.36
CA GLN A 630 18.93 5.29 60.75
C GLN A 630 19.05 5.35 59.21
N THR A 631 20.13 4.73 58.75
CA THR A 631 20.47 4.22 57.42
C THR A 631 19.42 3.19 56.95
N PRO A 632 19.10 3.07 55.64
CA PRO A 632 18.08 2.13 55.19
C PRO A 632 18.64 0.70 55.06
N MET A 633 18.17 -0.22 55.90
CA MET A 633 18.25 -1.66 55.70
C MET A 633 16.85 -2.22 55.45
N GLN A 634 16.63 -2.86 54.30
CA GLN A 634 15.47 -3.72 54.05
C GLN A 634 15.73 -5.10 54.67
N ASP A 635 15.09 -5.41 55.80
CA ASP A 635 14.90 -6.78 56.26
C ASP A 635 13.39 -7.05 56.42
N CYS A 636 12.90 -8.03 55.65
CA CYS A 636 11.58 -8.62 55.78
C CYS A 636 11.57 -9.57 56.97
N SER A 637 11.15 -9.10 58.14
CA SER A 637 10.81 -9.96 59.26
C SER A 637 9.58 -9.43 60.00
N ILE A 638 8.39 -9.70 59.44
CA ILE A 638 7.14 -9.69 60.20
C ILE A 638 6.41 -11.00 59.87
N PHE A 639 6.94 -12.10 60.39
CA PHE A 639 6.16 -13.30 60.65
C PHE A 639 6.12 -13.47 62.16
N SER A 640 5.08 -12.95 62.79
CA SER A 640 4.67 -13.37 64.13
C SER A 640 3.23 -13.85 64.06
N THR A 641 3.07 -15.13 64.36
CA THR A 641 1.83 -15.88 64.41
C THR A 641 0.97 -15.48 65.60
N GLY A 642 -0.33 -15.38 65.37
CA GLY A 642 -1.36 -15.61 66.38
C GLY A 642 -1.81 -14.38 67.15
N SER A 643 -2.86 -13.72 66.67
CA SER A 643 -3.80 -13.03 67.55
C SER A 643 -5.15 -12.81 66.84
N ASN A 644 -6.24 -13.24 67.48
CA ASN A 644 -7.63 -12.94 67.09
C ASN A 644 -7.89 -11.45 67.25
N TRP A 645 -7.52 -10.61 66.28
CA TRP A 645 -7.80 -9.17 66.32
C TRP A 645 -8.66 -8.81 65.11
N LYS A 646 -9.98 -8.92 65.29
CA LYS A 646 -10.96 -8.35 64.37
C LYS A 646 -10.81 -6.83 64.40
N SER A 647 -10.06 -6.27 63.44
CA SER A 647 -10.14 -4.84 63.15
C SER A 647 -11.56 -4.50 62.70
N ASN A 648 -12.24 -3.63 63.45
CA ASN A 648 -13.62 -3.19 63.18
C ASN A 648 -13.75 -2.24 61.97
N LYS A 649 -12.69 -2.00 61.19
CA LYS A 649 -12.64 -0.99 60.12
C LYS A 649 -12.33 -1.52 58.72
N ILE A 650 -11.97 -2.80 58.55
CA ILE A 650 -11.91 -3.38 57.20
C ILE A 650 -13.35 -3.42 56.67
N PRO A 651 -13.65 -2.79 55.52
CA PRO A 651 -14.97 -2.89 54.93
C PRO A 651 -15.23 -4.36 54.62
N ARG A 652 -16.14 -4.99 55.38
CA ARG A 652 -16.68 -6.29 54.96
C ARG A 652 -17.49 -6.05 53.68
N PRO A 653 -17.30 -6.86 52.62
CA PRO A 653 -18.11 -6.74 51.42
C PRO A 653 -19.58 -6.96 51.81
N SER A 654 -20.33 -5.88 51.97
CA SER A 654 -21.75 -5.93 52.30
C SER A 654 -22.51 -5.85 50.98
N LEU A 655 -23.13 -6.97 50.60
CA LEU A 655 -23.90 -7.17 49.37
C LEU A 655 -23.12 -6.83 48.09
N LEU A 656 -22.11 -7.64 47.77
CA LEU A 656 -21.61 -7.68 46.39
C LEU A 656 -22.77 -8.15 45.48
N PRO A 657 -23.04 -7.46 44.37
CA PRO A 657 -24.10 -7.88 43.45
C PRO A 657 -23.80 -9.30 42.95
N GLN A 658 -24.77 -10.22 43.06
CA GLN A 658 -24.62 -11.63 42.67
C GLN A 658 -25.28 -11.96 41.33
N THR A 659 -25.97 -11.01 40.70
CA THR A 659 -26.71 -11.23 39.45
C THR A 659 -26.26 -10.26 38.36
N PRO A 660 -26.15 -10.66 37.08
CA PRO A 660 -26.29 -12.04 36.57
C PRO A 660 -25.12 -12.95 36.99
N SER A 661 -25.39 -14.25 37.15
CA SER A 661 -24.34 -15.26 37.36
C SER A 661 -23.61 -15.55 36.06
N VAL A 662 -22.32 -15.88 36.12
CA VAL A 662 -21.49 -16.31 34.98
C VAL A 662 -21.19 -17.82 34.99
N ASP A 663 -21.79 -18.59 35.90
CA ASP A 663 -21.51 -20.03 36.11
C ASP A 663 -21.69 -20.89 34.85
N ASP A 664 -22.51 -20.42 33.91
CA ASP A 664 -22.78 -21.05 32.62
C ASP A 664 -21.68 -20.82 31.56
N ILE A 665 -20.58 -20.14 31.91
CA ILE A 665 -19.43 -19.86 31.05
C ILE A 665 -18.23 -20.71 31.54
N HIS A 666 -17.91 -21.77 30.80
CA HIS A 666 -16.74 -22.59 31.07
C HIS A 666 -15.63 -22.31 30.07
N LEU A 667 -14.45 -21.95 30.57
CA LEU A 667 -13.23 -21.77 29.77
C LEU A 667 -12.33 -23.01 29.87
N PRO A 668 -11.49 -23.30 28.86
CA PRO A 668 -10.59 -24.45 28.92
C PRO A 668 -9.55 -24.29 30.04
N GLU A 669 -9.52 -25.22 30.98
CA GLU A 669 -8.53 -25.28 32.07
C GLU A 669 -7.28 -26.05 31.62
N ASP A 670 -6.10 -25.60 32.05
CA ASP A 670 -4.82 -26.29 31.79
C ASP A 670 -4.24 -26.82 33.11
N PRO A 671 -4.37 -28.13 33.42
CA PRO A 671 -3.94 -28.71 34.70
C PRO A 671 -2.42 -28.66 34.91
N THR A 672 -1.64 -28.32 33.88
CA THR A 672 -0.17 -28.36 33.92
C THR A 672 0.46 -27.03 34.34
N VAL A 673 -0.34 -26.00 34.59
CA VAL A 673 0.14 -24.63 34.84
C VAL A 673 -0.37 -24.08 36.17
N GLU A 674 0.39 -23.13 36.72
CA GLU A 674 0.01 -22.30 37.85
C GLU A 674 -0.25 -20.87 37.36
N TYR A 675 -1.32 -20.26 37.88
CA TYR A 675 -1.71 -18.88 37.58
C TYR A 675 -1.49 -17.96 38.78
N ALA A 676 -1.10 -16.72 38.52
CA ALA A 676 -1.11 -15.64 39.50
C ALA A 676 -1.78 -14.40 38.91
N ILE A 677 -2.74 -13.84 39.64
CA ILE A 677 -3.50 -12.66 39.22
C ILE A 677 -2.97 -11.44 39.97
N ILE A 678 -2.55 -10.43 39.22
CA ILE A 678 -2.02 -9.18 39.74
C ILE A 678 -2.90 -8.03 39.24
N MET A 679 -3.40 -7.23 40.18
CA MET A 679 -4.23 -6.08 39.88
C MET A 679 -3.45 -4.77 40.08
N SER A 680 -3.62 -3.84 39.16
CA SER A 680 -3.22 -2.44 39.35
C SER A 680 -4.26 -1.49 38.80
N MET A 681 -4.34 -0.31 39.41
CA MET A 681 -5.31 0.72 39.02
C MET A 681 -4.64 2.08 38.95
N TYR A 682 -4.86 2.77 37.84
CA TYR A 682 -4.35 4.12 37.65
C TYR A 682 -5.35 4.97 36.88
N GLU A 683 -5.23 6.28 37.04
CA GLU A 683 -6.01 7.23 36.25
C GLU A 683 -5.10 8.08 35.36
N VAL A 684 -5.58 8.38 34.17
CA VAL A 684 -4.95 9.30 33.23
C VAL A 684 -5.71 10.60 33.28
N TYR A 685 -5.00 11.65 33.67
CA TYR A 685 -5.51 13.01 33.73
C TYR A 685 -4.61 13.91 32.89
N ASN A 686 -5.13 14.38 31.76
CA ASN A 686 -4.34 15.05 30.73
C ASN A 686 -3.16 14.14 30.30
N ASP A 687 -1.92 14.63 30.34
CA ASP A 687 -0.70 13.82 30.08
C ASP A 687 -0.03 13.26 31.33
N ARG A 688 -0.73 13.21 32.48
CA ARG A 688 -0.19 12.68 33.73
C ARG A 688 -0.92 11.41 34.14
N ILE A 689 -0.15 10.43 34.61
CA ILE A 689 -0.64 9.15 35.12
C ILE A 689 -0.51 9.17 36.63
N PHE A 690 -1.59 8.86 37.34
CA PHE A 690 -1.60 8.80 38.80
C PHE A 690 -1.99 7.40 39.27
N ASP A 691 -1.25 6.88 40.24
CA ASP A 691 -1.59 5.63 40.92
C ASP A 691 -2.84 5.83 41.81
N LEU A 692 -3.82 4.94 41.67
CA LEU A 692 -5.03 4.94 42.50
C LEU A 692 -4.86 4.07 43.76
N LEU A 693 -3.85 3.21 43.80
CA LEU A 693 -3.60 2.29 44.90
C LEU A 693 -2.48 2.78 45.83
N SER A 694 -1.75 3.85 45.50
CA SER A 694 -0.78 4.45 46.42
C SER A 694 -1.50 5.07 47.62
N GLY A 695 -1.35 4.50 48.82
CA GLY A 695 -2.04 4.96 50.02
C GLY A 695 -1.79 6.44 50.31
N SER A 696 -2.87 7.16 50.63
CA SER A 696 -2.77 8.56 51.05
C SER A 696 -2.03 8.64 52.39
N ALA A 697 -0.72 8.89 52.35
CA ALA A 697 0.04 9.26 53.52
C ALA A 697 -0.63 10.47 54.19
N SER A 698 -0.98 10.30 55.48
CA SER A 698 -1.45 11.32 56.42
C SER A 698 -2.95 11.63 56.44
N LYS A 699 -3.61 11.08 57.48
CA LYS A 699 -4.87 11.60 58.05
C LYS A 699 -4.68 12.89 58.87
N ASN A 700 -3.60 13.67 58.64
CA ASN A 700 -3.50 15.00 59.23
C ASN A 700 -3.93 16.06 58.22
N LYS A 701 -4.87 16.91 58.65
CA LYS A 701 -5.42 18.09 57.97
C LYS A 701 -4.32 19.07 57.54
N SER A 702 -3.60 18.76 56.48
CA SER A 702 -2.69 19.66 55.79
C SER A 702 -3.17 19.78 54.34
N HIS A 703 -3.54 20.99 53.94
CA HIS A 703 -3.86 21.28 52.55
C HIS A 703 -2.60 21.10 51.69
N SER A 704 -2.70 20.30 50.63
CA SER A 704 -1.85 20.28 49.41
C SER A 704 -0.66 19.30 49.27
N VAL A 705 -0.74 18.04 49.74
CA VAL A 705 0.20 17.01 49.24
C VAL A 705 -0.22 16.59 47.82
N LYS A 706 0.43 17.13 46.78
CA LYS A 706 0.20 16.74 45.37
C LYS A 706 0.82 15.38 45.07
N ARG A 707 0.04 14.43 44.53
CA ARG A 707 0.53 13.09 44.09
C ARG A 707 1.59 13.23 42.99
N ARG A 708 2.61 12.36 43.02
CA ARG A 708 3.66 12.30 42.00
C ARG A 708 3.12 11.58 40.75
N ALA A 709 3.32 12.17 39.57
CA ALA A 709 2.95 11.54 38.32
C ALA A 709 3.93 10.40 37.97
N LEU A 710 3.39 9.28 37.48
CA LEU A 710 4.16 8.12 37.01
C LEU A 710 4.59 8.28 35.55
N LEU A 711 5.61 7.52 35.16
CA LEU A 711 6.20 7.56 33.82
C LEU A 711 5.72 6.37 32.99
N PHE A 712 5.28 6.62 31.76
CA PHE A 712 5.02 5.57 30.76
C PHE A 712 6.19 5.49 29.77
N LYS A 713 7.03 4.46 29.91
CA LYS A 713 8.28 4.30 29.15
C LYS A 713 8.64 2.82 28.97
N ASN A 714 9.60 2.55 28.09
CA ASN A 714 10.27 1.25 28.05
C ASN A 714 11.16 1.15 29.30
N THR A 715 11.15 0.01 29.98
CA THR A 715 12.03 -0.29 31.11
C THR A 715 13.14 -1.22 30.65
N GLU A 716 14.22 -1.34 31.42
CA GLU A 716 15.34 -2.25 31.07
C GLU A 716 14.86 -3.71 30.96
N GLN A 717 13.86 -4.08 31.75
CA GLN A 717 13.25 -5.41 31.77
C GLN A 717 12.18 -5.60 30.67
N SER A 718 11.81 -4.55 29.94
CA SER A 718 10.82 -4.58 28.86
C SER A 718 11.21 -3.60 27.75
N PRO A 719 12.24 -3.92 26.95
CA PRO A 719 12.73 -3.04 25.87
C PRO A 719 11.73 -2.92 24.72
N ASP A 720 10.93 -3.96 24.48
CA ASP A 720 9.96 -4.02 23.37
C ASP A 720 8.55 -3.55 23.74
N ARG A 721 8.28 -3.25 25.02
CA ARG A 721 6.95 -2.84 25.50
C ARG A 721 7.03 -1.65 26.45
N LYS A 722 6.12 -0.68 26.29
CA LYS A 722 5.94 0.42 27.23
C LYS A 722 5.10 -0.03 28.42
N VAL A 723 5.59 0.29 29.61
CA VAL A 723 4.91 0.01 30.88
C VAL A 723 4.86 1.28 31.73
N VAL A 724 3.87 1.37 32.61
CA VAL A 724 3.78 2.47 33.59
C VAL A 724 4.69 2.10 34.75
N ALA A 725 5.83 2.80 34.86
CA ALA A 725 6.84 2.54 35.85
C ALA A 725 6.42 3.05 37.24
N GLY A 726 6.63 2.24 38.27
CA GLY A 726 6.37 2.61 39.68
C GLY A 726 4.92 2.52 40.12
N LEU A 727 4.08 1.72 39.44
CA LEU A 727 2.73 1.40 39.90
C LEU A 727 2.76 0.56 41.18
N THR A 728 1.73 0.70 42.01
CA THR A 728 1.41 -0.28 43.05
C THR A 728 0.67 -1.46 42.41
N LYS A 729 1.24 -2.66 42.52
CA LYS A 729 0.67 -3.92 42.01
C LYS A 729 0.29 -4.82 43.17
N ILE A 730 -0.93 -5.36 43.15
CA ILE A 730 -1.47 -6.17 44.24
C ILE A 730 -1.73 -7.58 43.75
N ILE A 731 -1.14 -8.56 44.42
CA ILE A 731 -1.38 -9.98 44.16
C ILE A 731 -2.65 -10.38 44.90
N CYS A 732 -3.65 -10.83 44.15
CA CYS A 732 -4.96 -11.22 44.67
C CYS A 732 -5.11 -12.75 44.57
N GLY A 733 -5.39 -13.38 45.70
CA GLY A 733 -5.53 -14.83 45.83
C GLY A 733 -6.98 -15.32 45.82
N SER A 734 -7.96 -14.42 45.82
CA SER A 734 -9.37 -14.75 45.68
C SER A 734 -10.16 -13.65 44.99
N TYR A 735 -11.35 -14.00 44.49
CA TYR A 735 -12.28 -13.04 43.90
C TYR A 735 -12.72 -11.97 44.92
N GLU A 736 -12.91 -12.33 46.20
CA GLU A 736 -13.25 -11.36 47.24
C GLU A 736 -12.14 -10.35 47.48
N GLU A 737 -10.88 -10.80 47.52
CA GLU A 737 -9.72 -9.90 47.65
C GLU A 737 -9.65 -8.93 46.47
N ALA A 738 -9.79 -9.44 45.24
CA ALA A 738 -9.82 -8.64 44.02
C ALA A 738 -10.93 -7.57 44.05
N MET A 739 -12.12 -7.94 44.52
CA MET A 739 -13.25 -7.02 44.65
C MET A 739 -13.00 -5.93 45.71
N MET A 740 -12.38 -6.26 46.85
CA MET A 740 -12.01 -5.24 47.85
C MET A 740 -10.99 -4.25 47.28
N ILE A 741 -9.98 -4.73 46.55
CA ILE A 741 -8.99 -3.86 45.89
C ILE A 741 -9.66 -2.94 44.86
N LEU A 742 -10.57 -3.47 44.06
CA LEU A 742 -11.35 -2.69 43.09
C LEU A 742 -12.17 -1.59 43.80
N GLU A 743 -12.83 -1.92 44.92
CA GLU A 743 -13.58 -0.95 45.72
C GLU A 743 -12.69 0.13 46.34
N THR A 744 -11.53 -0.23 46.90
CA THR A 744 -10.56 0.71 47.45
C THR A 744 -10.05 1.68 46.36
N GLY A 745 -9.66 1.18 45.19
CA GLY A 745 -9.21 2.02 44.08
C GLY A 745 -10.31 2.92 43.52
N LEU A 746 -11.56 2.43 43.47
CA LEU A 746 -12.72 3.25 43.08
C LEU A 746 -13.08 4.32 44.13
N MET A 747 -12.85 4.04 45.41
CA MET A 747 -13.02 5.00 46.49
C MET A 747 -11.97 6.12 46.39
N GLU A 748 -10.71 5.75 46.17
CA GLU A 748 -9.63 6.73 45.93
C GLU A 748 -9.91 7.59 44.70
N ARG A 749 -10.40 7.00 43.60
CA ARG A 749 -10.84 7.74 42.39
C ARG A 749 -11.99 8.74 42.67
N LYS A 750 -12.76 8.59 43.76
CA LYS A 750 -13.81 9.53 44.18
C LYS A 750 -13.32 10.62 45.13
N VAL A 751 -12.28 10.33 45.94
CA VAL A 751 -11.80 11.20 47.03
C VAL A 751 -10.72 12.18 46.56
N THR A 752 -10.05 11.92 45.43
CA THR A 752 -9.07 12.82 44.80
C THR A 752 -9.71 14.12 44.30
N GLY A 753 -9.74 15.13 45.17
CA GLY A 753 -10.39 16.41 44.93
C GLY A 753 -9.76 17.26 43.81
N THR A 754 -10.53 17.48 42.76
CA THR A 754 -10.86 18.85 42.32
C THR A 754 -12.25 19.14 42.90
N GLY A 755 -12.40 20.15 43.76
CA GLY A 755 -13.62 20.39 44.57
C GLY A 755 -14.91 20.72 43.79
N SER A 756 -15.42 19.83 42.94
CA SER A 756 -16.67 19.99 42.19
C SER A 756 -17.27 18.63 41.79
N ASN A 757 -18.35 18.24 42.49
CA ASN A 757 -19.41 17.25 42.19
C ASN A 757 -19.06 15.81 41.78
N ALA A 758 -19.67 14.87 42.52
CA ALA A 758 -19.67 13.41 42.37
C ALA A 758 -20.36 12.85 41.10
N VAL A 759 -20.56 13.65 40.05
CA VAL A 759 -21.46 13.33 38.92
C VAL A 759 -20.73 13.33 37.55
N SER A 760 -19.44 13.66 37.48
CA SER A 760 -18.67 13.73 36.23
C SER A 760 -17.30 13.06 36.38
N SER A 761 -16.99 12.08 35.52
CA SER A 761 -15.68 11.41 35.47
C SER A 761 -14.69 12.31 34.73
N ARG A 762 -13.94 13.12 35.48
CA ARG A 762 -12.93 14.04 34.92
C ARG A 762 -11.58 13.36 34.58
N SER A 763 -11.50 12.03 34.61
CA SER A 763 -10.29 11.26 34.33
C SER A 763 -10.62 9.90 33.68
N HIS A 764 -9.70 9.39 32.87
CA HIS A 764 -9.82 8.05 32.26
C HIS A 764 -9.28 7.02 33.26
N GLY A 765 -10.13 6.08 33.68
CA GLY A 765 -9.75 5.04 34.63
C GLY A 765 -9.22 3.80 33.92
N PHE A 766 -8.06 3.29 34.33
CA PHE A 766 -7.48 2.05 33.83
C PHE A 766 -7.43 1.03 34.97
N PHE A 767 -8.01 -0.13 34.71
CA PHE A 767 -8.01 -1.30 35.58
C PHE A 767 -7.22 -2.39 34.87
N ASN A 768 -6.00 -2.65 35.31
CA ASN A 768 -5.14 -3.63 34.68
C ASN A 768 -5.16 -4.93 35.48
N ILE A 769 -5.55 -6.01 34.81
CA ILE A 769 -5.53 -7.38 35.34
C ILE A 769 -4.40 -8.09 34.60
N GLU A 770 -3.29 -8.32 35.28
CA GLU A 770 -2.15 -9.04 34.76
C GLU A 770 -2.25 -10.51 35.19
N ILE A 771 -2.33 -11.40 34.20
CA ILE A 771 -2.38 -12.85 34.40
C ILE A 771 -0.98 -13.37 34.14
N LYS A 772 -0.33 -13.90 35.18
CA LYS A 772 0.95 -14.60 35.06
C LYS A 772 0.72 -16.10 35.02
N LYS A 773 1.30 -16.77 34.03
CA LYS A 773 1.20 -18.21 33.78
C LYS A 773 2.59 -18.85 33.77
N ARG A 774 2.80 -19.94 34.50
CA ARG A 774 4.01 -20.77 34.46
C ARG A 774 3.64 -22.25 34.56
N ASN A 775 4.56 -23.15 34.21
CA ASN A 775 4.34 -24.58 34.42
C ASN A 775 4.38 -24.94 35.93
N ALA A 776 3.42 -25.75 36.38
CA ALA A 776 3.23 -26.14 37.78
C ALA A 776 4.30 -27.14 38.27
N GLU A 777 4.67 -28.10 37.42
CA GLU A 777 5.67 -29.14 37.74
C GLU A 777 7.10 -28.59 37.62
N ASN A 778 7.38 -27.91 36.50
CA ASN A 778 8.66 -27.27 36.22
C ASN A 778 8.51 -25.76 36.40
N LYS A 779 8.80 -25.27 37.61
CA LYS A 779 8.73 -23.86 38.03
C LYS A 779 9.70 -22.96 37.24
N GLY A 780 9.40 -22.75 35.95
CA GLY A 780 10.13 -21.93 35.00
C GLY A 780 9.74 -20.45 35.06
N PRO A 781 10.18 -19.63 34.09
CA PRO A 781 9.86 -18.21 34.06
C PRO A 781 8.36 -17.98 33.89
N TRP A 782 7.85 -16.93 34.54
CA TRP A 782 6.47 -16.49 34.36
C TRP A 782 6.29 -15.85 32.98
N SER A 783 5.28 -16.30 32.24
CA SER A 783 4.75 -15.55 31.10
C SER A 783 3.66 -14.59 31.58
N SER A 784 3.58 -13.40 31.00
CA SER A 784 2.62 -12.37 31.42
C SER A 784 1.75 -11.88 30.25
N SER A 785 0.45 -11.87 30.50
CA SER A 785 -0.56 -11.37 29.58
C SER A 785 -1.43 -10.35 30.32
N ASN A 786 -1.75 -9.24 29.67
CA ASN A 786 -2.48 -8.15 30.31
C ASN A 786 -3.88 -8.01 29.75
N LEU A 787 -4.88 -8.01 30.63
CA LEU A 787 -6.24 -7.60 30.33
C LEU A 787 -6.47 -6.22 30.93
N THR A 788 -6.42 -5.20 30.06
CA THR A 788 -6.61 -3.81 30.47
C THR A 788 -8.06 -3.41 30.22
N ILE A 789 -8.79 -3.09 31.28
CA ILE A 789 -10.14 -2.54 31.20
C ILE A 789 -10.07 -1.02 31.38
N VAL A 790 -10.70 -0.28 30.47
CA VAL A 790 -10.64 1.19 30.41
C VAL A 790 -12.04 1.79 30.53
N ASP A 791 -12.23 2.62 31.54
CA ASP A 791 -13.39 3.48 31.71
C ASP A 791 -13.05 4.89 31.19
N LEU A 792 -13.35 5.16 29.93
CA LEU A 792 -13.10 6.47 29.34
C LEU A 792 -14.07 7.51 29.91
N ALA A 793 -13.58 8.72 30.12
CA ALA A 793 -14.40 9.87 30.48
C ALA A 793 -15.49 10.12 29.41
N GLY A 794 -16.63 10.68 29.82
CA GLY A 794 -17.72 11.03 28.91
C GLY A 794 -17.51 12.40 28.26
N SER A 795 -18.09 12.62 27.07
CA SER A 795 -17.87 13.83 26.24
C SER A 795 -18.73 15.05 26.62
N GLU A 796 -19.06 15.26 27.90
CA GLU A 796 -20.01 16.33 28.27
C GLU A 796 -19.54 17.74 27.88
N ARG A 797 -20.48 18.54 27.35
CA ARG A 797 -20.27 19.97 27.16
C ARG A 797 -20.28 20.64 28.53
N ALA A 798 -19.16 21.28 28.87
CA ALA A 798 -18.93 21.99 30.13
C ALA A 798 -20.01 23.04 30.51
N ARG A 799 -20.90 23.43 29.58
CA ARG A 799 -22.00 24.39 29.80
C ARG A 799 -23.06 23.94 30.82
N ASN A 800 -23.37 22.65 30.93
CA ASN A 800 -24.44 22.18 31.83
C ASN A 800 -23.97 21.97 33.28
N ALA A 801 -22.67 21.99 33.54
CA ALA A 801 -22.11 21.69 34.87
C ALA A 801 -22.22 22.86 35.88
N LYS A 802 -22.71 24.05 35.47
CA LYS A 802 -22.73 25.28 36.31
C LYS A 802 -21.39 25.61 37.00
N THR A 803 -20.28 25.08 36.48
CA THR A 803 -18.93 25.27 37.01
C THR A 803 -18.26 26.47 36.31
N ALA A 804 -17.76 27.43 37.08
CA ALA A 804 -17.06 28.62 36.60
C ALA A 804 -15.56 28.57 36.96
N GLY A 805 -14.70 29.23 36.17
CA GLY A 805 -13.27 29.38 36.46
C GLY A 805 -12.39 28.19 36.02
N GLU A 806 -11.38 27.83 36.83
CA GLU A 806 -10.39 26.77 36.55
C GLU A 806 -11.02 25.42 36.19
N THR A 807 -12.17 25.09 36.78
CA THR A 807 -12.91 23.84 36.51
C THR A 807 -13.50 23.75 35.10
N LEU A 808 -13.76 24.88 34.44
CA LEU A 808 -14.17 24.93 33.03
C LEU A 808 -12.98 24.66 32.09
N ALA A 809 -11.81 25.19 32.45
CA ALA A 809 -10.56 24.93 31.73
C ALA A 809 -10.11 23.46 31.88
N GLU A 810 -10.34 22.86 33.05
CA GLU A 810 -10.10 21.42 33.29
C GLU A 810 -11.01 20.52 32.44
N ALA A 811 -12.31 20.82 32.36
CA ALA A 811 -13.26 20.07 31.53
C ALA A 811 -12.93 20.16 30.02
N GLY A 812 -12.26 21.23 29.58
CA GLY A 812 -11.76 21.38 28.21
C GLY A 812 -10.66 20.36 27.85
N LYS A 813 -9.74 20.07 28.78
CA LYS A 813 -8.57 19.20 28.53
C LYS A 813 -8.90 17.72 28.38
N ILE A 814 -9.94 17.23 29.06
CA ILE A 814 -10.40 15.83 28.92
C ILE A 814 -11.03 15.62 27.54
N ASN A 815 -11.87 16.58 27.11
CA ASN A 815 -12.40 16.61 25.75
C ASN A 815 -11.28 16.73 24.72
N GLU A 816 -10.18 17.42 25.04
CA GLU A 816 -8.96 17.44 24.22
C GLU A 816 -8.35 16.05 24.05
N SER A 817 -8.20 15.26 25.12
CA SER A 817 -7.67 13.89 25.03
C SER A 817 -8.56 12.91 24.25
N LEU A 818 -9.89 13.05 24.34
CA LEU A 818 -10.84 12.30 23.49
C LEU A 818 -10.85 12.80 22.05
N MET A 819 -10.64 14.10 21.83
CA MET A 819 -10.46 14.68 20.51
C MET A 819 -9.16 14.19 19.88
N TYR A 820 -8.05 14.10 20.63
CA TYR A 820 -6.81 13.47 20.16
C TYR A 820 -7.00 11.99 19.86
N LEU A 821 -7.80 11.26 20.65
CA LEU A 821 -8.17 9.88 20.33
C LEU A 821 -8.94 9.81 19.02
N GLY A 822 -9.95 10.67 18.82
CA GLY A 822 -10.70 10.79 17.57
C GLY A 822 -9.82 11.20 16.38
N GLN A 823 -8.92 12.17 16.55
CA GLN A 823 -7.95 12.59 15.53
C GLN A 823 -6.93 11.49 15.22
N CYS A 824 -6.49 10.72 16.21
CA CYS A 824 -5.61 9.58 16.00
C CYS A 824 -6.33 8.48 15.21
N MET A 825 -7.58 8.17 15.57
CA MET A 825 -8.41 7.20 14.84
C MET A 825 -8.69 7.68 13.42
N GLN A 826 -9.01 8.96 13.24
CA GLN A 826 -9.19 9.60 11.95
C GLN A 826 -7.92 9.48 11.11
N MET A 827 -6.78 9.96 11.62
CA MET A 827 -5.49 9.87 10.94
C MET A 827 -5.03 8.44 10.67
N GLN A 828 -5.41 7.45 11.48
CA GLN A 828 -5.08 6.04 11.22
C GLN A 828 -6.01 5.41 10.18
N SER A 829 -7.29 5.78 10.19
CA SER A 829 -8.20 5.48 9.09
C SER A 829 -7.66 6.08 7.78
N ASP A 830 -7.22 7.34 7.81
CA ASP A 830 -6.66 8.05 6.67
C ASP A 830 -5.27 7.49 6.22
N ASN A 831 -4.40 7.13 7.17
CA ASN A 831 -3.06 6.57 6.92
C ASN A 831 -3.07 5.10 6.50
N ALA A 832 -4.22 4.44 6.42
CA ALA A 832 -4.35 3.21 5.65
C ALA A 832 -3.87 3.40 4.20
N GLY A 833 -3.70 4.64 3.70
CA GLY A 833 -3.10 4.98 2.42
C GLY A 833 -1.56 5.07 2.33
N GLY A 834 -0.79 4.85 3.40
CA GLY A 834 0.68 4.73 3.32
C GLY A 834 1.51 6.03 3.29
N SER A 835 1.03 7.16 3.85
CA SER A 835 1.89 8.33 4.04
C SER A 835 2.81 8.20 5.26
N LYS A 836 4.07 8.67 5.14
CA LYS A 836 5.07 8.79 6.22
C LYS A 836 4.75 9.91 7.22
N ASN A 837 3.52 10.01 7.68
CA ASN A 837 3.21 10.93 8.78
C ASN A 837 3.34 10.18 10.11
N ILE A 838 4.20 10.71 10.98
CA ILE A 838 4.41 10.23 12.35
C ILE A 838 3.04 10.06 13.00
N VAL A 839 2.66 8.81 13.28
CA VAL A 839 1.39 8.52 13.94
C VAL A 839 1.39 9.24 15.29
N PRO A 840 0.41 10.12 15.57
CA PRO A 840 0.45 11.03 16.72
C PRO A 840 0.11 10.37 18.05
N PHE A 841 0.20 9.04 18.18
CA PHE A 841 -0.03 8.37 19.47
C PHE A 841 0.95 8.86 20.57
N ARG A 842 2.07 9.49 20.19
CA ARG A 842 3.02 10.13 21.13
C ARG A 842 2.58 11.50 21.63
N GLN A 843 1.57 12.13 21.03
CA GLN A 843 1.09 13.47 21.38
C GLN A 843 0.15 13.46 22.58
N CYS A 844 -0.49 12.33 22.88
CA CYS A 844 -1.38 12.18 24.03
C CYS A 844 -1.12 10.86 24.77
N LYS A 845 -0.96 10.92 26.10
CA LYS A 845 -0.72 9.71 26.91
C LYS A 845 -1.84 8.68 26.85
N LEU A 846 -3.10 9.11 26.68
CA LEU A 846 -4.24 8.21 26.51
C LEU A 846 -4.07 7.34 25.27
N THR A 847 -3.78 7.95 24.11
CA THR A 847 -3.57 7.21 22.86
C THR A 847 -2.33 6.33 22.93
N GLU A 848 -1.26 6.79 23.60
CA GLU A 848 -0.07 5.98 23.81
C GLU A 848 -0.38 4.69 24.59
N LEU A 849 -1.19 4.79 25.64
CA LEU A 849 -1.59 3.66 26.47
C LEU A 849 -2.52 2.67 25.74
N LEU A 850 -3.43 3.17 24.90
CA LEU A 850 -4.38 2.33 24.16
C LEU A 850 -3.73 1.58 22.99
N PHE A 851 -2.72 2.17 22.34
CA PHE A 851 -2.19 1.67 21.06
C PHE A 851 -0.76 1.12 21.10
N SER A 852 0.07 1.48 22.09
CA SER A 852 1.50 1.14 22.08
C SER A 852 1.80 -0.37 22.05
N ASN A 853 0.90 -1.18 22.59
CA ASN A 853 1.04 -2.65 22.64
C ASN A 853 0.19 -3.37 21.58
N SER A 854 -0.50 -2.61 20.73
CA SER A 854 -1.34 -3.15 19.65
C SER A 854 -0.59 -3.36 18.34
N TYR A 855 0.66 -2.89 18.24
CA TYR A 855 1.49 -2.98 17.04
C TYR A 855 2.70 -3.89 17.26
N PRO A 856 3.11 -4.68 16.24
CA PRO A 856 4.34 -5.47 16.31
C PRO A 856 5.57 -4.56 16.46
N SER A 857 6.51 -4.93 17.34
CA SER A 857 7.79 -4.21 17.45
C SER A 857 8.58 -4.31 16.14
N SER A 858 9.27 -3.22 15.77
CA SER A 858 10.17 -3.16 14.62
C SER A 858 11.55 -3.81 14.88
N SER A 859 11.82 -4.30 16.10
CA SER A 859 13.08 -4.95 16.46
C SER A 859 13.18 -6.37 15.88
N ARG A 860 14.16 -6.59 15.00
CA ARG A 860 14.40 -7.84 14.24
C ARG A 860 14.96 -9.01 15.07
N THR A 861 14.88 -8.99 16.39
CA THR A 861 15.40 -10.09 17.20
C THR A 861 14.37 -11.23 17.23
N ALA A 862 14.58 -12.18 16.32
CA ALA A 862 13.90 -13.46 16.30
C ALA A 862 14.06 -14.13 17.67
N GLN A 863 12.98 -14.20 18.46
CA GLN A 863 12.71 -15.37 19.31
C GLN A 863 11.32 -15.42 19.96
N GLN A 864 10.48 -14.38 19.94
CA GLN A 864 9.09 -14.51 20.36
C GLN A 864 8.15 -13.64 19.50
N HIS A 865 7.50 -14.25 18.51
CA HIS A 865 6.38 -13.62 17.81
C HIS A 865 5.23 -13.43 18.81
N ARG A 866 5.03 -12.21 19.31
CA ARG A 866 3.88 -11.87 20.17
C ARG A 866 2.68 -11.55 19.29
N SER A 867 1.52 -12.10 19.66
CA SER A 867 0.25 -11.77 18.99
C SER A 867 -0.15 -10.32 19.29
N PRO A 868 -0.66 -9.56 18.31
CA PRO A 868 -1.15 -8.21 18.54
C PRO A 868 -2.32 -8.21 19.54
N GLN A 869 -2.45 -7.12 20.29
CA GLN A 869 -3.52 -6.93 21.26
C GLN A 869 -4.90 -6.97 20.61
N LYS A 870 -5.83 -7.76 21.17
CA LYS A 870 -7.24 -7.73 20.77
C LYS A 870 -7.95 -6.61 21.52
N SER A 871 -8.69 -5.75 20.83
CA SER A 871 -9.35 -4.60 21.43
C SER A 871 -10.86 -4.58 21.19
N ILE A 872 -11.65 -4.44 22.26
CA ILE A 872 -13.11 -4.29 22.23
C ILE A 872 -13.46 -2.91 22.77
N MET A 873 -14.35 -2.20 22.07
CA MET A 873 -14.91 -0.95 22.54
C MET A 873 -16.43 -1.04 22.65
N VAL A 874 -16.98 -0.83 23.84
CA VAL A 874 -18.43 -0.77 24.07
C VAL A 874 -18.86 0.68 24.28
N VAL A 875 -19.66 1.17 23.35
CA VAL A 875 -20.19 2.53 23.32
C VAL A 875 -21.58 2.52 23.92
N THR A 876 -21.83 3.32 24.94
CA THR A 876 -23.16 3.48 25.53
C THR A 876 -23.79 4.79 25.09
N ALA A 877 -25.00 4.73 24.54
CA ALA A 877 -25.73 5.89 24.09
C ALA A 877 -27.16 5.89 24.65
N ASP A 878 -27.71 7.08 24.88
CA ASP A 878 -29.11 7.28 25.25
C ASP A 878 -29.90 7.87 24.07
N PRO A 879 -30.85 7.08 23.50
CA PRO A 879 -32.15 7.45 22.95
C PRO A 879 -32.48 8.90 22.61
N LYS A 880 -32.60 9.61 23.72
CA LYS A 880 -33.38 10.82 23.96
C LYS A 880 -32.56 11.86 24.74
N SER A 881 -31.26 11.59 24.94
CA SER A 881 -30.34 12.50 25.61
C SER A 881 -29.91 13.69 24.72
N ASP A 882 -28.78 14.36 25.04
CA ASP A 882 -28.27 15.46 24.21
C ASP A 882 -27.78 14.93 22.85
N TYR A 883 -28.49 15.31 21.79
CA TYR A 883 -28.16 15.00 20.40
C TYR A 883 -26.70 15.33 20.07
N ASN A 884 -26.19 16.50 20.47
CA ASN A 884 -24.87 16.96 20.03
C ASN A 884 -23.75 16.16 20.69
N ALA A 885 -23.90 15.83 21.97
CA ALA A 885 -22.93 15.03 22.70
C ALA A 885 -22.93 13.58 22.18
N THR A 886 -24.13 13.02 21.97
CA THR A 886 -24.30 11.63 21.50
C THR A 886 -23.80 11.44 20.07
N SER A 887 -24.14 12.34 19.14
CA SER A 887 -23.63 12.31 17.75
C SER A 887 -22.10 12.38 17.71
N GLN A 888 -21.48 13.22 18.55
CA GLN A 888 -20.02 13.34 18.58
C GLN A 888 -19.33 12.06 19.06
N ILE A 889 -19.84 11.39 20.10
CA ILE A 889 -19.28 10.10 20.55
C ILE A 889 -19.49 9.02 19.50
N LEU A 890 -20.67 8.95 18.90
CA LEU A 890 -20.98 7.94 17.88
C LEU A 890 -20.08 8.09 16.65
N ARG A 891 -19.77 9.33 16.24
CA ARG A 891 -18.81 9.61 15.17
C ARG A 891 -17.40 9.10 15.50
N TYR A 892 -16.86 9.43 16.67
CA TYR A 892 -15.55 8.91 17.09
C TYR A 892 -15.52 7.38 17.21
N SER A 893 -16.62 6.79 17.65
CA SER A 893 -16.72 5.36 17.84
C SER A 893 -16.83 4.60 16.52
N ALA A 894 -17.57 5.13 15.54
CA ALA A 894 -17.67 4.54 14.21
C ALA A 894 -16.31 4.52 13.51
N LEU A 895 -15.53 5.60 13.61
CA LEU A 895 -14.17 5.67 13.10
C LEU A 895 -13.26 4.59 13.72
N ALA A 896 -13.40 4.31 15.02
CA ALA A 896 -12.62 3.27 15.69
C ALA A 896 -12.80 1.87 15.06
N ARG A 897 -13.97 1.58 14.46
CA ARG A 897 -14.24 0.30 13.77
C ARG A 897 -13.44 0.17 12.47
N GLU A 898 -13.15 1.29 11.81
CA GLU A 898 -12.47 1.35 10.52
C GLU A 898 -10.94 1.37 10.66
N VAL A 899 -10.43 1.65 11.86
CA VAL A 899 -9.00 1.59 12.16
C VAL A 899 -8.50 0.14 12.01
N THR A 900 -7.61 -0.09 11.06
CA THR A 900 -6.92 -1.37 10.86
C THR A 900 -5.51 -1.30 11.44
N VAL A 901 -4.93 -2.46 11.77
CA VAL A 901 -3.51 -2.52 12.17
C VAL A 901 -2.68 -1.94 11.01
N PRO A 902 -1.84 -0.91 11.24
CA PRO A 902 -1.10 -0.21 10.22
C PRO A 902 -0.25 -1.19 9.41
N ARG A 903 -0.20 -0.91 8.10
CA ARG A 903 0.60 -1.64 7.12
C ARG A 903 2.03 -1.75 7.63
N ILE A 904 2.52 -2.97 7.81
CA ILE A 904 3.96 -3.20 7.85
C ILE A 904 4.45 -2.78 6.46
N PRO A 905 5.38 -1.81 6.33
CA PRO A 905 5.93 -1.44 5.04
C PRO A 905 6.42 -2.70 4.35
N SER A 906 6.07 -2.88 3.08
CA SER A 906 6.51 -4.08 2.37
C SER A 906 8.04 -4.14 2.40
N THR A 907 8.62 -5.33 2.38
CA THR A 907 10.06 -5.50 2.22
C THR A 907 10.57 -4.69 1.03
N THR A 908 9.81 -4.52 -0.05
CA THR A 908 10.15 -3.66 -1.20
C THR A 908 10.24 -2.18 -0.87
N GLU A 909 9.36 -1.67 0.00
CA GLU A 909 9.34 -0.27 0.45
C GLU A 909 10.46 -0.01 1.47
N THR A 910 10.74 -1.02 2.30
CA THR A 910 11.92 -1.04 3.17
C THR A 910 13.20 -1.19 2.35
N ILE A 911 13.22 -1.95 1.25
CA ILE A 911 14.38 -2.18 0.38
C ILE A 911 14.68 -0.95 -0.48
N LEU A 912 13.65 -0.24 -0.97
CA LEU A 912 13.83 1.08 -1.59
C LEU A 912 14.29 2.13 -0.57
N ALA A 913 13.90 1.98 0.70
CA ALA A 913 14.44 2.79 1.80
C ALA A 913 15.76 2.26 2.40
N SER A 914 16.25 1.08 1.97
CA SER A 914 17.45 0.44 2.53
C SER A 914 18.30 -0.26 1.44
N LEU A 915 18.78 0.55 0.49
CA LEU A 915 20.15 0.42 0.01
C LEU A 915 21.05 1.31 0.90
N PRO A 916 22.33 0.95 1.11
CA PRO A 916 22.85 0.90 2.47
C PRO A 916 23.56 2.17 2.94
N GLN A 917 23.35 2.54 4.21
CA GLN A 917 24.48 2.62 5.14
C GLN A 917 24.61 1.24 5.82
N LYS A 918 25.50 0.39 5.27
CA LYS A 918 26.02 -0.84 5.89
C LYS A 918 27.01 -0.42 7.01
N ARG A 919 27.24 -1.15 8.10
CA ARG A 919 26.81 -2.48 8.54
C ARG A 919 27.13 -2.67 10.05
N PRO A 920 26.63 -3.77 10.65
CA PRO A 920 26.69 -4.10 12.06
C PRO A 920 27.91 -4.96 12.44
N GLY A 921 28.12 -5.07 13.75
CA GLY A 921 28.99 -6.05 14.38
C GLY A 921 29.14 -5.72 15.86
N THR A 922 28.32 -6.28 16.77
CA THR A 922 28.57 -7.55 17.50
C THR A 922 29.74 -7.43 18.46
N SER A 923 29.72 -7.84 19.72
CA SER A 923 28.78 -8.60 20.55
C SER A 923 29.52 -8.77 21.88
N SER A 924 28.88 -8.73 23.03
CA SER A 924 29.46 -9.40 24.19
C SER A 924 28.41 -9.99 25.11
N SER A 925 28.47 -11.32 25.13
CA SER A 925 28.00 -12.28 26.12
C SER A 925 27.79 -11.74 27.53
N ALA A 926 26.63 -12.13 28.07
CA ALA A 926 26.32 -12.13 29.49
C ALA A 926 27.29 -12.98 30.33
N ARG A 927 27.44 -12.60 31.61
CA ARG A 927 27.61 -13.46 32.81
C ARG A 927 27.49 -12.56 34.06
N THR A 928 26.35 -12.62 34.76
CA THR A 928 26.05 -13.36 36.01
C THR A 928 26.46 -12.63 37.30
N ALA A 929 25.48 -12.53 38.20
CA ALA A 929 25.37 -11.70 39.40
C ALA A 929 25.97 -12.29 40.68
N SER A 930 26.16 -11.44 41.72
CA SER A 930 25.81 -11.64 43.14
C SER A 930 26.31 -10.44 43.99
N SER A 931 25.45 -9.54 44.50
CA SER A 931 24.73 -9.53 45.79
C SER A 931 25.54 -9.21 47.07
N GLY A 932 25.27 -8.05 47.68
CA GLY A 932 24.88 -7.96 49.10
C GLY A 932 25.89 -7.53 50.18
N ARG A 933 25.72 -6.27 50.65
CA ARG A 933 26.05 -5.65 51.96
C ARG A 933 27.54 -5.52 52.38
N ALA A 934 28.06 -4.28 52.31
CA ALA A 934 29.41 -3.88 52.72
C ALA A 934 29.48 -3.32 54.17
N SER A 935 30.37 -3.90 55.00
CA SER A 935 30.83 -3.34 56.29
C SER A 935 31.65 -2.04 56.10
N PRO A 936 32.01 -1.26 57.15
CA PRO A 936 32.85 -0.07 57.00
C PRO A 936 34.22 -0.33 56.33
N ALA A 937 34.74 -1.55 56.44
CA ALA A 937 35.93 -1.98 55.68
C ALA A 937 35.61 -2.18 54.20
N ALA A 938 34.42 -2.67 53.86
CA ALA A 938 33.96 -2.83 52.49
C ALA A 938 33.50 -1.50 51.85
N ILE A 939 33.20 -0.44 52.63
CA ILE A 939 33.06 0.93 52.09
C ILE A 939 34.42 1.50 51.70
N MET A 940 35.47 1.19 52.45
CA MET A 940 36.84 1.60 52.13
C MET A 940 37.39 0.81 50.93
N GLU A 941 37.04 -0.48 50.83
CA GLU A 941 37.27 -1.31 49.65
C GLU A 941 36.39 -0.88 48.46
N GLU A 942 35.14 -0.46 48.66
CA GLU A 942 34.27 0.16 47.63
C GLU A 942 34.83 1.50 47.15
N LEU A 943 35.47 2.28 48.01
CA LEU A 943 36.10 3.54 47.64
C LEU A 943 37.42 3.31 46.89
N GLU A 944 38.22 2.32 47.29
CA GLU A 944 39.42 1.91 46.57
C GLU A 944 39.08 1.26 45.22
N THR A 945 38.04 0.44 45.16
CA THR A 945 37.53 -0.12 43.90
C THR A 945 36.84 0.92 43.04
N SER A 946 36.14 1.91 43.61
CA SER A 946 35.61 3.05 42.85
C SER A 946 36.72 3.94 42.31
N ASN A 947 37.80 4.16 43.06
CA ASN A 947 38.98 4.88 42.57
C ASN A 947 39.73 4.08 41.49
N ALA A 948 39.82 2.76 41.64
CA ALA A 948 40.35 1.88 40.61
C ALA A 948 39.44 1.85 39.36
N GLU A 949 38.12 1.93 39.53
CA GLU A 949 37.13 2.00 38.45
C GLU A 949 37.21 3.35 37.75
N VAL A 950 37.39 4.46 38.48
CA VAL A 950 37.65 5.77 37.88
C VAL A 950 38.97 5.77 37.12
N ALA A 951 40.03 5.16 37.65
CA ALA A 951 41.30 5.00 36.92
C ALA A 951 41.14 4.12 35.67
N ARG A 952 40.34 3.04 35.76
CA ARG A 952 39.99 2.16 34.65
C ARG A 952 39.18 2.88 33.58
N LEU A 953 38.17 3.64 33.97
CA LEU A 953 37.34 4.46 33.07
C LEU A 953 38.16 5.58 32.43
N THR A 954 39.13 6.13 33.14
CA THR A 954 40.06 7.13 32.59
C THR A 954 40.99 6.49 31.55
N ALA A 955 41.53 5.30 31.83
CA ALA A 955 42.30 4.53 30.87
C ALA A 955 41.45 4.07 29.66
N GLU A 956 40.19 3.70 29.87
CA GLU A 956 39.25 3.39 28.80
C GLU A 956 38.93 4.63 27.97
N LEU A 957 38.77 5.81 28.58
CA LEU A 957 38.59 7.07 27.87
C LEU A 957 39.82 7.42 27.03
N GLU A 958 41.03 7.18 27.54
CA GLU A 958 42.27 7.34 26.76
C GLU A 958 42.32 6.37 25.58
N VAL A 959 41.96 5.10 25.79
CA VAL A 959 41.86 4.10 24.71
C VAL A 959 40.77 4.47 23.71
N PHE A 960 39.64 5.00 24.15
CA PHE A 960 38.57 5.48 23.28
C PHE A 960 38.99 6.73 22.51
N ALA A 961 39.74 7.64 23.12
CA ALA A 961 40.31 8.80 22.43
C ALA A 961 41.33 8.36 21.37
N LEU A 962 42.14 7.34 21.67
CA LEU A 962 43.10 6.75 20.74
C LEU A 962 42.39 6.04 19.58
N ARG A 963 41.35 5.24 19.87
CA ARG A 963 40.50 4.61 18.86
C ARG A 963 39.74 5.63 18.01
N LEU A 964 39.25 6.72 18.62
CA LEU A 964 38.61 7.81 17.90
C LEU A 964 39.62 8.48 16.96
N SER A 965 40.86 8.68 17.40
CA SER A 965 41.95 9.20 16.57
C SER A 965 42.28 8.27 15.41
N GLU A 966 42.42 6.96 15.67
CA GLU A 966 42.64 5.93 14.64
C GLU A 966 41.49 5.86 13.64
N GLU A 967 40.25 5.91 14.11
CA GLU A 967 39.08 5.85 13.24
C GLU A 967 38.91 7.14 12.44
N THR A 968 39.28 8.29 13.01
CA THR A 968 39.36 9.56 12.30
C THR A 968 40.46 9.53 11.24
N ALA A 969 41.61 8.89 11.53
CA ALA A 969 42.69 8.70 10.56
C ALA A 969 42.29 7.75 9.43
N ARG A 970 41.60 6.64 9.75
CA ARG A 970 41.04 5.72 8.75
C ARG A 970 40.00 6.40 7.88
N ARG A 971 39.11 7.21 8.48
CA ARG A 971 38.14 8.00 7.74
C ARG A 971 38.84 8.96 6.77
N LYS A 972 39.85 9.71 7.23
CA LYS A 972 40.63 10.61 6.35
C LYS A 972 41.37 9.85 5.25
N ALA A 973 41.90 8.67 5.53
CA ALA A 973 42.54 7.82 4.53
C ALA A 973 41.53 7.31 3.49
N ALA A 974 40.32 6.92 3.92
CA ALA A 974 39.24 6.52 3.04
C ALA A 974 38.73 7.68 2.18
N GLU A 975 38.57 8.88 2.77
CA GLU A 975 38.22 10.10 2.04
C GLU A 975 39.30 10.46 1.02
N SER A 976 40.59 10.34 1.36
CA SER A 976 41.70 10.54 0.43
C SER A 976 41.75 9.49 -0.68
N SER A 977 41.45 8.23 -0.37
CA SER A 977 41.38 7.15 -1.37
C SER A 977 40.19 7.32 -2.29
N TRP A 978 39.09 7.87 -1.79
CA TRP A 978 37.90 8.15 -2.59
C TRP A 978 38.14 9.33 -3.52
N ALA A 979 38.78 10.40 -3.04
CA ALA A 979 39.22 11.52 -3.89
C ALA A 979 40.19 11.04 -4.99
N ALA A 980 41.15 10.17 -4.67
CA ALA A 980 42.06 9.60 -5.66
C ALA A 980 41.34 8.70 -6.70
N ALA A 981 40.28 8.00 -6.29
CA ALA A 981 39.46 7.23 -7.21
C ALA A 981 38.59 8.13 -8.10
N GLU A 982 38.12 9.26 -7.58
CA GLU A 982 37.40 10.28 -8.36
C GLU A 982 38.31 10.92 -9.41
N ASP A 983 39.54 11.27 -9.05
CA ASP A 983 40.55 11.75 -10.00
C ASP A 983 40.84 10.70 -11.09
N HIS A 984 41.01 9.43 -10.70
CA HIS A 984 41.23 8.34 -11.65
C HIS A 984 40.04 8.11 -12.59
N LEU A 985 38.80 8.35 -12.14
CA LEU A 985 37.62 8.27 -12.99
C LEU A 985 37.57 9.42 -14.01
N VAL A 986 38.01 10.61 -13.63
CA VAL A 986 38.12 11.75 -14.55
C VAL A 986 39.19 11.47 -15.62
N ASP A 987 40.34 10.90 -15.23
CA ASP A 987 41.37 10.49 -16.19
C ASP A 987 40.86 9.40 -17.14
N PHE A 988 40.15 8.40 -16.62
CA PHE A 988 39.56 7.33 -17.44
C PHE A 988 38.46 7.84 -18.38
N GLU A 989 37.64 8.79 -17.92
CA GLU A 989 36.66 9.46 -18.78
C GLU A 989 37.36 10.22 -19.91
N GLN A 990 38.48 10.88 -19.63
CA GLN A 990 39.28 11.57 -20.65
C GLN A 990 39.90 10.58 -21.65
N GLU A 991 40.44 9.45 -21.18
CA GLU A 991 40.95 8.38 -22.06
C GLU A 991 39.86 7.85 -23.00
N ILE A 992 38.66 7.57 -22.49
CA ILE A 992 37.53 7.11 -23.32
C ILE A 992 37.13 8.17 -24.35
N ARG A 993 37.10 9.46 -23.95
CA ARG A 993 36.80 10.55 -24.88
C ARG A 993 37.83 10.64 -26.00
N ASP A 994 39.11 10.47 -25.66
CA ASP A 994 40.19 10.48 -26.62
C ASP A 994 40.09 9.26 -27.55
N GLU A 995 39.81 8.06 -27.04
CA GLU A 995 39.56 6.86 -27.87
C GLU A 995 38.39 7.06 -28.83
N CYS A 996 37.25 7.56 -28.34
CA CYS A 996 36.08 7.86 -29.18
C CYS A 996 36.40 8.91 -30.25
N TYR A 997 37.22 9.91 -29.94
CA TYR A 997 37.67 10.91 -30.90
C TYR A 997 38.53 10.27 -32.00
N HIS A 998 39.47 9.40 -31.64
CA HIS A 998 40.33 8.71 -32.61
C HIS A 998 39.55 7.72 -33.48
N GLU A 999 38.58 6.99 -32.92
CA GLU A 999 37.69 6.12 -33.71
C GLU A 999 36.84 6.92 -34.70
N MET A 1000 36.29 8.06 -34.26
CA MET A 1000 35.54 8.96 -35.12
C MET A 1000 36.42 9.54 -36.24
N GLU A 1001 37.63 10.00 -35.93
CA GLU A 1001 38.57 10.53 -36.91
C GLU A 1001 38.97 9.45 -37.94
N ALA A 1002 39.27 8.23 -37.48
CA ALA A 1002 39.58 7.10 -38.35
C ALA A 1002 38.41 6.73 -39.29
N ALA A 1003 37.17 6.78 -38.78
CA ALA A 1003 35.97 6.54 -39.59
C ALA A 1003 35.76 7.65 -40.64
N VAL A 1004 35.98 8.91 -40.27
CA VAL A 1004 35.93 10.06 -41.19
C VAL A 1004 36.97 9.93 -42.29
N ASP A 1005 38.20 9.52 -41.94
CA ASP A 1005 39.27 9.28 -42.91
C ASP A 1005 38.97 8.12 -43.86
N GLN A 1006 38.35 7.05 -43.34
CA GLN A 1006 37.91 5.92 -44.15
C GLN A 1006 36.85 6.34 -45.17
N GLU A 1007 35.86 7.12 -44.75
CA GLU A 1007 34.86 7.67 -45.66
C GLU A 1007 35.50 8.63 -46.66
N ARG A 1008 36.39 9.53 -46.23
CA ARG A 1008 37.14 10.42 -47.13
C ARG A 1008 37.88 9.64 -48.22
N ARG A 1009 38.56 8.54 -47.88
CA ARG A 1009 39.23 7.67 -48.86
C ARG A 1009 38.24 6.99 -49.81
N ARG A 1010 37.09 6.55 -49.29
CA ARG A 1010 36.03 5.95 -50.11
C ARG A 1010 35.48 6.95 -51.14
N TRP A 1011 35.23 8.19 -50.71
CA TRP A 1011 34.79 9.28 -51.58
C TRP A 1011 35.86 9.65 -52.61
N GLN A 1012 37.14 9.73 -52.22
CA GLN A 1012 38.24 9.95 -53.16
C GLN A 1012 38.33 8.84 -54.22
N THR A 1013 38.24 7.58 -53.80
CA THR A 1013 38.26 6.43 -54.73
C THR A 1013 37.05 6.45 -55.67
N ALA A 1014 35.87 6.84 -55.17
CA ALA A 1014 34.68 6.98 -55.99
C ALA A 1014 34.83 8.10 -57.04
N LEU A 1015 35.42 9.24 -56.63
CA LEU A 1015 35.70 10.37 -57.52
C LEU A 1015 36.74 10.02 -58.60
N GLU A 1016 37.82 9.32 -58.24
CA GLU A 1016 38.82 8.83 -59.19
C GLU A 1016 38.20 7.86 -60.21
N ASN A 1017 37.37 6.92 -59.75
CA ASN A 1017 36.64 6.02 -60.66
C ASN A 1017 35.69 6.78 -61.60
N GLU A 1018 35.06 7.85 -61.13
CA GLU A 1018 34.21 8.69 -61.98
C GLU A 1018 35.04 9.46 -63.02
N GLN A 1019 36.21 9.98 -62.63
CA GLN A 1019 37.15 10.61 -63.55
C GLN A 1019 37.67 9.62 -64.59
N ASP A 1020 38.03 8.40 -64.21
CA ASP A 1020 38.45 7.34 -65.13
C ASP A 1020 37.34 6.95 -66.10
N ASN A 1021 36.09 6.87 -65.63
CA ASN A 1021 34.93 6.62 -66.48
C ASN A 1021 34.67 7.78 -67.46
N GLN A 1022 34.80 9.02 -67.00
CA GLN A 1022 34.70 10.20 -67.86
C GLN A 1022 35.83 10.23 -68.89
N GLN A 1023 37.06 9.89 -68.51
CA GLN A 1023 38.21 9.81 -69.40
C GLN A 1023 38.02 8.71 -70.44
N ALA A 1024 37.58 7.52 -70.04
CA ALA A 1024 37.24 6.43 -70.96
C ALA A 1024 36.10 6.82 -71.92
N HIS A 1025 35.12 7.59 -71.44
CA HIS A 1025 34.05 8.11 -72.27
C HIS A 1025 34.54 9.17 -73.28
N ILE A 1026 35.47 10.05 -72.86
CA ILE A 1026 36.14 11.01 -73.74
C ILE A 1026 36.98 10.27 -74.78
N ASP A 1027 37.76 9.27 -74.39
CA ASP A 1027 38.56 8.45 -75.30
C ASP A 1027 37.67 7.73 -76.32
N SER A 1028 36.52 7.18 -75.89
CA SER A 1028 35.56 6.58 -76.82
C SER A 1028 34.94 7.61 -77.77
N LYS A 1029 34.71 8.85 -77.33
CA LYS A 1029 34.26 9.95 -78.20
C LYS A 1029 35.35 10.36 -79.18
N ILE A 1030 36.60 10.45 -78.74
CA ILE A 1030 37.76 10.71 -79.60
C ILE A 1030 37.88 9.60 -80.64
N ASP A 1031 37.70 8.34 -80.26
CA ASP A 1031 37.77 7.20 -81.19
C ASP A 1031 36.64 7.25 -82.24
N VAL A 1032 35.44 7.68 -81.85
CA VAL A 1032 34.33 7.97 -82.76
C VAL A 1032 34.64 9.15 -83.68
N VAL A 1033 35.25 10.22 -83.17
CA VAL A 1033 35.69 11.37 -83.97
C VAL A 1033 36.82 10.98 -84.92
N ILE A 1034 37.76 10.12 -84.52
CA ILE A 1034 38.82 9.58 -85.39
C ILE A 1034 38.21 8.71 -86.49
N ARG A 1035 37.20 7.90 -86.19
CA ARG A 1035 36.44 7.14 -87.20
C ARG A 1035 35.65 8.07 -88.14
N ALA A 1036 35.05 9.13 -87.60
CA ALA A 1036 34.32 10.14 -88.36
C ALA A 1036 35.24 10.99 -89.25
N THR A 1037 36.43 11.36 -88.76
CA THR A 1037 37.45 12.10 -89.53
C THR A 1037 38.16 11.20 -90.54
N LYS A 1038 38.41 9.91 -90.25
CA LYS A 1038 38.80 8.93 -91.28
C LYS A 1038 37.73 8.73 -92.35
N ALA A 1039 36.45 8.84 -91.98
CA ALA A 1039 35.33 8.82 -92.93
C ALA A 1039 35.19 10.14 -93.72
N GLN A 1040 35.55 11.29 -93.12
CA GLN A 1040 35.56 12.61 -93.77
C GLN A 1040 36.84 12.93 -94.56
N MET A 1041 37.96 12.26 -94.31
CA MET A 1041 39.21 12.35 -95.11
C MET A 1041 39.07 11.80 -96.55
N LYS A 1042 37.87 11.41 -96.96
CA LYS A 1042 37.51 11.16 -98.36
C LYS A 1042 37.10 12.41 -99.15
N GLN A 1043 37.07 13.60 -98.54
CA GLN A 1043 36.92 14.88 -99.24
C GLN A 1043 37.83 15.96 -98.62
N GLU A 1044 38.69 16.55 -99.46
CA GLU A 1044 39.64 17.62 -99.12
C GLU A 1044 38.91 18.88 -98.63
N ILE A 1045 39.22 19.35 -97.42
CA ILE A 1045 38.86 20.72 -96.99
C ILE A 1045 40.03 21.35 -96.23
N LYS A 1046 40.46 22.52 -96.74
CA LYS A 1046 41.48 23.44 -96.21
C LYS A 1046 41.06 24.04 -94.87
N VAL A 1047 41.97 24.01 -93.90
CA VAL A 1047 41.86 24.73 -92.63
C VAL A 1047 42.40 26.16 -92.82
N TYR A 1048 41.60 27.16 -92.45
CA TYR A 1048 41.98 28.56 -92.30
C TYR A 1048 42.07 28.87 -90.79
N GLU A 1049 43.19 29.41 -90.34
CA GLU A 1049 43.35 29.98 -89.00
C GLU A 1049 42.94 31.45 -89.02
N ASP A 1050 41.99 31.84 -88.17
CA ASP A 1050 41.76 33.23 -87.76
C ASP A 1050 42.17 33.39 -86.28
N PRO A 1051 42.93 34.44 -85.92
CA PRO A 1051 43.34 34.70 -84.55
C PRO A 1051 42.29 35.58 -83.84
N ASP A 1052 41.61 35.07 -82.82
CA ASP A 1052 40.64 35.84 -82.04
C ASP A 1052 41.30 36.47 -80.78
N PRO A 1053 41.34 37.82 -80.62
CA PRO A 1053 42.00 38.50 -79.51
C PRO A 1053 41.28 38.41 -78.15
N GLU A 1054 40.03 37.94 -78.10
CA GLU A 1054 39.18 38.03 -76.89
C GLU A 1054 39.56 37.06 -75.74
N LEU A 1055 40.45 36.10 -76.00
CA LEU A 1055 40.87 35.12 -74.99
C LEU A 1055 41.84 35.69 -73.95
N LYS A 1056 42.60 36.75 -74.27
CA LYS A 1056 43.54 37.36 -73.32
C LYS A 1056 42.82 38.20 -72.26
N ASP A 1057 41.83 38.97 -72.66
CA ASP A 1057 41.07 39.82 -71.73
C ASP A 1057 40.26 38.99 -70.73
N ARG A 1058 39.76 37.81 -71.17
CA ARG A 1058 39.05 36.87 -70.31
C ARG A 1058 39.94 36.20 -69.27
N VAL A 1059 41.20 35.96 -69.62
CA VAL A 1059 42.18 35.38 -68.68
C VAL A 1059 42.60 36.42 -67.64
N GLU A 1060 42.83 37.67 -68.03
CA GLU A 1060 43.15 38.74 -67.08
C GLU A 1060 41.98 39.09 -66.13
N GLU A 1061 40.73 38.95 -66.59
CA GLU A 1061 39.54 39.11 -65.75
C GLU A 1061 39.45 38.02 -64.67
N LEU A 1062 39.71 36.77 -65.04
CA LEU A 1062 39.71 35.61 -64.13
C LEU A 1062 40.88 35.63 -63.13
N GLU A 1063 42.02 36.20 -63.51
CA GLU A 1063 43.17 36.39 -62.60
C GLU A 1063 42.88 37.42 -61.50
N ARG A 1064 42.22 38.54 -61.83
CA ARG A 1064 41.78 39.53 -60.82
C ARG A 1064 40.71 38.98 -59.88
N GLU A 1065 39.80 38.16 -60.39
CA GLU A 1065 38.76 37.55 -59.56
C GLU A 1065 39.34 36.54 -58.56
N ASN A 1066 40.35 35.77 -58.98
CA ASN A 1066 41.08 34.86 -58.10
C ASN A 1066 41.89 35.59 -57.01
N GLU A 1067 42.50 36.73 -57.31
CA GLU A 1067 43.19 37.54 -56.29
C GLU A 1067 42.22 38.09 -55.24
N MET A 1068 41.03 38.57 -55.65
CA MET A 1068 40.01 39.02 -54.71
C MET A 1068 39.49 37.91 -53.80
N LEU A 1069 39.32 36.70 -54.32
CA LEU A 1069 38.85 35.55 -53.54
C LEU A 1069 39.90 35.10 -52.52
N ARG A 1070 41.19 35.12 -52.88
CA ARG A 1070 42.29 34.82 -51.95
C ARG A 1070 42.36 35.83 -50.80
N ALA A 1071 42.18 37.13 -51.09
CA ALA A 1071 42.16 38.17 -50.05
C ALA A 1071 40.97 38.03 -49.09
N LYS A 1072 39.79 37.62 -49.58
CA LYS A 1072 38.61 37.34 -48.74
C LYS A 1072 38.81 36.12 -47.84
N LEU A 1073 39.47 35.08 -48.33
CA LEU A 1073 39.82 33.89 -47.56
C LEU A 1073 40.78 34.21 -46.41
N GLU A 1074 41.82 35.02 -46.68
CA GLU A 1074 42.77 35.47 -45.65
C GLU A 1074 42.11 36.35 -44.57
N ALA A 1075 41.14 37.20 -44.95
CA ALA A 1075 40.39 38.02 -44.01
C ALA A 1075 39.50 37.15 -43.10
N HIS A 1076 38.86 36.13 -43.67
CA HIS A 1076 38.02 35.20 -42.93
C HIS A 1076 38.85 34.34 -41.95
N GLU A 1077 40.06 33.91 -42.34
CA GLU A 1077 40.98 33.19 -41.44
C GLU A 1077 41.44 34.06 -40.25
N ARG A 1078 41.73 35.35 -40.47
CA ARG A 1078 42.08 36.28 -39.38
C ARG A 1078 40.93 36.50 -38.40
N GLU A 1079 39.69 36.57 -38.90
CA GLU A 1079 38.49 36.72 -38.07
C GLU A 1079 38.22 35.45 -37.24
N THR A 1080 38.51 34.29 -37.80
CA THR A 1080 38.41 32.99 -37.12
C THR A 1080 39.47 32.85 -36.02
N GLN A 1081 40.70 33.33 -36.26
CA GLN A 1081 41.77 33.36 -35.25
C GLN A 1081 41.47 34.34 -34.10
N GLN A 1082 40.85 35.50 -34.35
CA GLN A 1082 40.45 36.42 -33.28
C GLN A 1082 39.33 35.87 -32.38
N ARG A 1083 38.41 35.04 -32.91
CA ARG A 1083 37.39 34.35 -32.11
C ARG A 1083 37.93 33.24 -31.21
N SER A 1084 39.13 32.73 -31.48
CA SER A 1084 39.75 31.63 -30.72
C SER A 1084 40.57 32.07 -29.48
N ALA A 1085 40.75 33.39 -29.26
CA ALA A 1085 41.51 33.91 -28.12
C ALA A 1085 40.58 34.41 -26.98
N SER A 1086 40.14 33.49 -26.12
CA SER A 1086 39.61 33.80 -24.78
C SER A 1086 40.27 32.88 -23.73
N PRO A 1087 40.61 33.36 -22.52
CA PRO A 1087 41.64 32.72 -21.69
C PRO A 1087 41.07 31.63 -20.78
N ILE A 1088 41.40 30.38 -21.05
CA ILE A 1088 41.22 29.28 -20.08
C ILE A 1088 42.47 29.21 -19.18
N LYS A 1089 42.22 29.29 -17.87
CA LYS A 1089 43.22 29.21 -16.79
C LYS A 1089 44.13 27.99 -16.96
N ARG A 1090 45.43 28.24 -16.89
CA ARG A 1090 46.52 27.25 -16.88
C ARG A 1090 46.33 26.17 -15.81
N MET A 1091 46.16 24.91 -16.23
CA MET A 1091 46.51 23.74 -15.43
C MET A 1091 48.03 23.50 -15.55
N ARG A 1092 48.69 23.30 -14.40
CA ARG A 1092 50.12 22.99 -14.31
C ARG A 1092 50.36 21.57 -14.84
N VAL A 1093 51.09 21.47 -15.94
CA VAL A 1093 51.71 20.22 -16.39
C VAL A 1093 52.87 19.91 -15.45
N LEU A 1094 52.72 18.88 -14.61
CA LEU A 1094 53.88 18.18 -14.03
C LEU A 1094 54.46 17.28 -15.12
N LYS A 1095 55.69 17.60 -15.54
CA LYS A 1095 56.44 16.89 -16.58
C LYS A 1095 56.61 15.41 -16.24
N ALA A 1096 56.33 14.54 -17.21
CA ALA A 1096 56.71 13.14 -17.19
C ALA A 1096 58.24 13.00 -17.06
N LYS A 1097 58.67 12.17 -16.11
CA LYS A 1097 60.05 11.81 -15.85
C LYS A 1097 60.52 10.89 -16.99
N LYS A 1098 61.41 11.40 -17.84
CA LYS A 1098 62.07 10.68 -18.93
C LYS A 1098 62.94 9.57 -18.33
N TRP A 1099 62.69 8.31 -18.69
CA TRP A 1099 63.68 7.25 -18.50
C TRP A 1099 64.81 7.49 -19.50
N ALA A 1100 66.00 7.79 -19.00
CA ALA A 1100 67.21 7.91 -19.80
C ALA A 1100 68.21 6.84 -19.38
N ASP A 1101 68.85 6.28 -20.40
CA ASP A 1101 69.88 5.25 -20.41
C ASP A 1101 70.96 5.44 -19.31
N PRO A 1102 71.46 4.36 -18.68
CA PRO A 1102 72.47 4.43 -17.63
C PRO A 1102 73.87 4.47 -18.24
N SER A 1103 74.33 5.65 -18.67
CA SER A 1103 75.75 5.86 -18.98
C SER A 1103 76.13 7.35 -18.96
N ALA A 1104 76.64 7.82 -17.81
CA ALA A 1104 77.52 9.00 -17.58
C ALA A 1104 77.25 9.51 -16.14
N TYR A 1105 77.91 8.98 -15.10
CA TYR A 1105 79.15 9.50 -14.52
C TYR A 1105 79.26 11.03 -14.36
N ALA A 1106 79.29 11.43 -13.07
CA ALA A 1106 80.35 12.22 -12.42
C ALA A 1106 80.06 13.68 -12.00
N MET A 1107 80.40 13.93 -10.72
CA MET A 1107 80.88 15.16 -10.05
C MET A 1107 79.77 16.12 -9.57
N ASP A 1108 79.62 16.34 -8.25
CA ASP A 1108 80.34 17.34 -7.39
C ASP A 1108 80.08 18.76 -7.94
N ASP A 1109 79.67 19.80 -7.21
CA ASP A 1109 79.85 20.24 -5.82
C ASP A 1109 78.88 21.43 -5.55
N GLU A 1110 78.81 21.85 -4.28
CA GLU A 1110 78.16 23.05 -3.66
C GLU A 1110 76.67 23.01 -3.26
#